data_AF-A0A9W6QFL4-F1
#
_entry.id   AF-A0A9W6QFL4-F1
#
_cell.length_a   1.000
_cell.length_b   1.000
_cell.length_c   1.000
_cell.angle_alpha   90.00
_cell.angle_beta   90.00
_cell.angle_gamma   90.00
#
_symmetry.space_group_name_H-M   'P 1'
#
loop_
_entity.id
_entity.type
_entity.pdbx_description
1 polymer ?
#
loop_
_entity_poly.entity_id
_entity_poly.type
_entity_poly.pdbx_seq_one_letter_code
_entity_poly.pdbx_strand_id
1 'polypeptide(L)'
;MDTENTVDGHVGGNVIQAGTIGSITTSPPPLAYDYRPYVRQRFASPEFIGRSAELRAMAEFCTASASAGKYFWLRADAWSGKTALVAQFALNPPDGVALVPFFVTATAADQRDHYAFLDSVTPSLAALVGAQIPPEVPRTRLEPLYTDLLNAAAERHGNVVLVVDGLDEDCGVDGSPHAHSIAALLPAHPPPGLRVILSSRPHPAVPTDVPDHHPLHDPAIVYPLTAHPQARARRDTLNGDLKALYKHPLGRSLLGYITASGGGLTVRDLGELHGQSEWAIADVLGTSVARSFATTPDGAYVLGHAQLQETAVAMLGPELERYRSHISAWATSYQEQAWPRNTPPYLFKGYFAMLNGTNDIDTLLALATDPDRHDRADSDGAAIAEINAVQERLLQSDDPDLVALCRLAVHRGHIMSRNSHLPSSLPAGWAWLGDDDRAESTTRSMPQAHDRIRALLSTARIQHAQDRPDRAAKSMDTAERQARQVKFASSIAIRWVAEACGEVSQFGHADELLRALDSHSDRALGMAKLARHSARIEDSERALRYGDVAEPLIDGCSDDDRLSVLVDLAVAAHYSGDAAGLDRFTTELESLLARELAPESVAAWTASVTLASKIHNYDLALGFARKVAPGWPRRSILADVFESWSRHNSADAERAAQTGADEQEQIVMCAGVAAGLTTDKDRADRLLSDVYERAVSLGDPVARSETLLIIASMAVKVGNLDLAEAIIDDHGPSATTIEALLQVSFRAAHVKNRDLCERMLRMVEEVARKRSPNREDEWSHWVRVLCDNLDLDGAERLARTVVDPEAAAKAWAVIALAAVGAGELGRATQALRRIGIDSYQHLPRLDVIRALSRADPLQAVDLATAVTSPLLRARALEALAAATGDPSHLDGAAAAVLLLTDPSTRVDELERLLERSADLGDHPRAEHLLTLLKQAYSDRASSDDGPAARSGTYVNHSRVRSMTEIAESHRLRFDFWDPCSALLREGPSADDDAEPQERRRRVAQDLCEEDWRPLAEAAIAVDPACYQAIRTELDRLHRRTTSS
;
A
#
# COMPACT_ATOMS: atom_id res chain seq x y z
N MET A 1 6.17 -23.03 37.83
CA MET A 1 6.99 -21.92 38.33
C MET A 1 6.11 -20.70 38.20
N ASP A 2 5.62 -20.19 39.32
CA ASP A 2 4.83 -18.96 39.37
C ASP A 2 5.76 -17.79 39.02
N THR A 3 5.48 -17.10 37.93
CA THR A 3 6.15 -15.85 37.57
C THR A 3 5.17 -14.71 37.82
N GLU A 4 5.28 -14.08 38.99
CA GLU A 4 4.64 -12.79 39.28
C GLU A 4 5.54 -11.67 38.76
N ASN A 5 4.98 -10.73 37.99
CA ASN A 5 5.60 -9.42 37.75
C ASN A 5 5.01 -8.43 38.76
N THR A 6 5.87 -7.75 39.50
CA THR A 6 5.51 -6.62 40.37
C THR A 6 5.85 -5.31 39.67
N VAL A 7 4.94 -4.34 39.70
CA VAL A 7 5.13 -2.99 39.19
C VAL A 7 4.87 -2.01 40.34
N ASP A 8 5.89 -1.26 40.75
CA ASP A 8 5.74 -0.15 41.69
C ASP A 8 5.70 1.18 40.90
N GLY A 9 4.50 1.78 40.76
CA GLY A 9 4.27 3.06 40.07
C GLY A 9 2.84 3.22 39.53
N HIS A 10 2.45 4.44 39.16
CA HIS A 10 1.14 4.71 38.54
C HIS A 10 1.21 4.41 37.03
N VAL A 11 0.41 3.46 36.55
CA VAL A 11 0.33 3.08 35.14
C VAL A 11 -0.93 3.69 34.52
N GLY A 12 -0.76 4.63 33.58
CA GLY A 12 -1.84 5.20 32.76
C GLY A 12 -1.97 4.44 31.45
N GLY A 13 -2.51 3.21 31.48
CA GLY A 13 -2.72 2.38 30.29
C GLY A 13 -2.97 0.91 30.64
N ASN A 14 -3.47 0.11 29.69
CA ASN A 14 -3.71 -1.33 29.89
C ASN A 14 -2.37 -2.09 30.01
N VAL A 15 -2.15 -2.74 31.16
CA VAL A 15 -1.04 -3.68 31.34
C VAL A 15 -1.47 -5.05 30.82
N ILE A 16 -0.86 -5.51 29.72
CA ILE A 16 -1.10 -6.85 29.19
C ILE A 16 -0.01 -7.79 29.72
N GLN A 17 -0.45 -8.83 30.44
CA GLN A 17 0.41 -9.92 30.88
C GLN A 17 0.68 -10.83 29.67
N ALA A 18 1.85 -10.69 29.04
CA ALA A 18 2.31 -11.67 28.07
C ALA A 18 2.74 -12.95 28.82
N GLY A 19 1.77 -13.84 29.07
CA GLY A 19 2.04 -15.20 29.53
C GLY A 19 2.78 -16.00 28.45
N THR A 20 3.68 -16.87 28.90
CA THR A 20 4.53 -17.77 28.12
C THR A 20 3.86 -18.30 26.84
N ILE A 21 4.55 -18.13 25.70
CA ILE A 21 4.18 -18.72 24.39
C ILE A 21 4.15 -20.25 24.55
N GLY A 22 2.95 -20.80 24.78
CA GLY A 22 2.64 -22.20 24.52
C GLY A 22 2.33 -22.33 23.04
N SER A 23 3.08 -23.16 22.33
CA SER A 23 2.90 -23.45 20.91
C SER A 23 1.43 -23.81 20.59
N ILE A 24 0.77 -22.98 19.78
CA ILE A 24 -0.54 -23.28 19.18
C ILE A 24 -0.34 -23.34 17.67
N THR A 25 -0.41 -24.55 17.12
CA THR A 25 -0.58 -24.84 15.69
C THR A 25 -2.03 -24.60 15.29
N THR A 26 -2.31 -23.55 14.52
CA THR A 26 -3.58 -23.31 13.81
C THR A 26 -3.38 -23.60 12.33
N SER A 27 -4.24 -24.45 11.75
CA SER A 27 -4.05 -24.92 10.38
C SER A 27 -5.09 -24.48 9.34
N PRO A 28 -4.73 -23.67 8.32
CA PRO A 28 -5.37 -23.69 6.98
C PRO A 28 -5.08 -24.98 6.18
N PRO A 29 -5.93 -25.49 5.27
CA PRO A 29 -5.52 -26.56 4.38
C PRO A 29 -4.37 -26.06 3.50
N PRO A 30 -3.43 -26.92 3.11
CA PRO A 30 -2.44 -26.52 2.14
C PRO A 30 -3.14 -26.17 0.83
N LEU A 31 -3.00 -24.92 0.38
CA LEU A 31 -3.20 -24.54 -1.01
C LEU A 31 -2.36 -25.49 -1.86
N ALA A 32 -3.03 -26.42 -2.55
CA ALA A 32 -2.37 -27.30 -3.50
C ALA A 32 -1.92 -26.43 -4.68
N TYR A 33 -0.66 -25.98 -4.65
CA TYR A 33 -0.04 -25.32 -5.78
C TYR A 33 0.10 -26.34 -6.91
N ASP A 34 -0.88 -26.37 -7.82
CA ASP A 34 -0.86 -27.21 -9.01
C ASP A 34 0.01 -26.55 -10.07
N TYR A 35 1.24 -27.03 -10.23
CA TYR A 35 2.20 -26.51 -11.22
C TYR A 35 1.87 -26.93 -12.67
N ARG A 36 0.91 -27.85 -12.89
CA ARG A 36 0.60 -28.40 -14.22
C ARG A 36 0.05 -27.38 -15.24
N PRO A 37 -0.80 -26.40 -14.88
CA PRO A 37 -1.22 -25.33 -15.79
C PRO A 37 -0.05 -24.52 -16.33
N TYR A 38 0.93 -24.21 -15.47
CA TYR A 38 2.16 -23.50 -15.86
C TYR A 38 2.95 -24.32 -16.89
N VAL A 39 3.17 -25.60 -16.63
CA VAL A 39 3.86 -26.51 -17.56
C VAL A 39 3.12 -26.60 -18.90
N ARG A 40 1.78 -26.68 -18.88
CA ARG A 40 0.96 -26.76 -20.08
C ARG A 40 1.05 -25.50 -20.94
N GLN A 41 1.08 -24.32 -20.33
CA GLN A 41 1.10 -23.06 -21.07
C GLN A 41 2.49 -22.72 -21.64
N ARG A 42 3.56 -23.06 -20.92
CA ARG A 42 4.92 -22.64 -21.26
C ARG A 42 5.76 -23.69 -22.00
N PHE A 43 5.60 -24.97 -21.67
CA PHE A 43 6.53 -26.02 -22.10
C PHE A 43 5.91 -27.13 -22.94
N ALA A 44 4.58 -27.25 -22.95
CA ALA A 44 3.90 -28.25 -23.77
C ALA A 44 4.01 -27.90 -25.26
N SER A 45 4.40 -28.90 -26.07
CA SER A 45 4.35 -28.79 -27.53
C SER A 45 2.90 -28.98 -28.02
N PRO A 46 2.38 -28.13 -28.94
CA PRO A 46 1.05 -28.33 -29.55
C PRO A 46 0.91 -29.67 -30.26
N GLU A 47 2.02 -30.21 -30.77
CA GLU A 47 2.11 -31.53 -31.38
C GLU A 47 3.34 -32.24 -30.81
N PHE A 48 3.13 -33.29 -29.99
CA PHE A 48 4.20 -34.11 -29.42
C PHE A 48 4.26 -35.46 -30.16
N ILE A 49 5.35 -35.70 -30.90
CA ILE A 49 5.49 -36.86 -31.79
C ILE A 49 6.62 -37.78 -31.31
N GLY A 50 6.31 -39.08 -31.16
CA GLY A 50 7.31 -40.12 -30.83
C GLY A 50 7.62 -40.25 -29.34
N ARG A 51 8.83 -40.73 -29.01
CA ARG A 51 9.37 -40.87 -27.63
C ARG A 51 8.63 -41.81 -26.67
N SER A 52 7.81 -42.73 -27.19
CA SER A 52 7.05 -43.67 -26.36
C SER A 52 7.95 -44.63 -25.56
N ALA A 53 9.17 -44.89 -26.01
CA ALA A 53 10.12 -45.74 -25.29
C ALA A 53 10.66 -45.03 -24.04
N GLU A 54 10.99 -43.74 -24.16
CA GLU A 54 11.52 -42.91 -23.08
C GLU A 54 10.43 -42.58 -22.05
N LEU A 55 9.21 -42.24 -22.49
CA LEU A 55 8.07 -42.08 -21.59
C LEU A 55 7.78 -43.37 -20.81
N ARG A 56 7.90 -44.54 -21.47
CA ARG A 56 7.74 -45.84 -20.80
C ARG A 56 8.86 -46.09 -19.80
N ALA A 57 10.11 -45.79 -20.14
CA ALA A 57 11.24 -45.93 -19.23
C ALA A 57 11.10 -45.04 -17.99
N MET A 58 10.63 -43.78 -18.16
CA MET A 58 10.32 -42.88 -17.03
C MET A 58 9.17 -43.42 -16.17
N ALA A 59 8.11 -43.94 -16.80
CA ALA A 59 6.98 -44.54 -16.07
C ALA A 59 7.38 -45.82 -15.31
N GLU A 60 8.17 -46.70 -15.92
CA GLU A 60 8.74 -47.90 -15.30
C GLU A 60 9.66 -47.52 -14.14
N PHE A 61 10.49 -46.48 -14.31
CA PHE A 61 11.33 -45.95 -13.25
C PHE A 61 10.51 -45.45 -12.06
N CYS A 62 9.38 -44.79 -12.28
CA CYS A 62 8.52 -44.33 -11.18
C CYS A 62 7.78 -45.45 -10.45
N THR A 63 7.57 -46.61 -11.08
CA THR A 63 6.72 -47.68 -10.52
C THR A 63 7.50 -48.90 -10.04
N ALA A 64 8.74 -49.11 -10.49
CA ALA A 64 9.56 -50.25 -10.09
C ALA A 64 10.05 -50.13 -8.63
N SER A 65 10.00 -51.22 -7.87
CA SER A 65 10.55 -51.24 -6.51
C SER A 65 12.08 -51.12 -6.49
N ALA A 66 12.77 -51.57 -7.54
CA ALA A 66 14.23 -51.53 -7.66
C ALA A 66 14.81 -50.12 -7.89
N SER A 67 13.96 -49.14 -8.21
CA SER A 67 14.31 -47.73 -8.40
C SER A 67 13.95 -46.85 -7.20
N ALA A 68 13.39 -47.43 -6.12
CA ALA A 68 13.15 -46.74 -4.85
C ALA A 68 14.44 -46.05 -4.35
N GLY A 69 14.38 -44.76 -4.04
CA GLY A 69 15.55 -43.99 -3.60
C GLY A 69 16.63 -43.85 -4.67
N LYS A 70 16.27 -43.70 -5.95
CA LYS A 70 17.25 -43.50 -7.04
C LYS A 70 16.97 -42.27 -7.88
N TYR A 71 17.98 -41.93 -8.69
CA TYR A 71 17.94 -40.87 -9.68
C TYR A 71 17.79 -41.43 -11.09
N PHE A 72 17.13 -40.67 -11.95
CA PHE A 72 17.05 -40.90 -13.39
C PHE A 72 17.37 -39.60 -14.11
N TRP A 73 18.53 -39.52 -14.73
CA TRP A 73 19.03 -38.29 -15.32
C TRP A 73 19.01 -38.33 -16.85
N LEU A 74 18.02 -37.65 -17.42
CA LEU A 74 17.93 -37.38 -18.85
C LEU A 74 19.03 -36.39 -19.27
N ARG A 75 20.14 -36.92 -19.78
CA ARG A 75 21.21 -36.09 -20.37
C ARG A 75 21.12 -36.08 -21.87
N ALA A 76 21.11 -34.88 -22.43
CA ALA A 76 21.05 -34.69 -23.86
C ALA A 76 21.60 -33.33 -24.24
N ASP A 77 22.17 -33.23 -25.43
CA ASP A 77 22.47 -31.93 -26.00
C ASP A 77 21.21 -31.09 -26.13
N ALA A 78 21.40 -29.79 -26.21
CA ALA A 78 20.32 -28.87 -26.44
C ALA A 78 19.61 -29.14 -27.79
N TRP A 79 18.31 -28.84 -27.85
CA TRP A 79 17.42 -29.20 -28.97
C TRP A 79 17.23 -30.70 -29.18
N SER A 80 17.32 -31.51 -28.14
CA SER A 80 16.97 -32.93 -28.20
C SER A 80 15.50 -33.22 -27.89
N GLY A 81 14.76 -32.20 -27.41
CA GLY A 81 13.37 -32.31 -26.97
C GLY A 81 13.20 -32.71 -25.50
N LYS A 82 14.22 -32.54 -24.65
CA LYS A 82 14.17 -32.85 -23.19
C LYS A 82 12.97 -32.18 -22.51
N THR A 83 12.90 -30.85 -22.54
CA THR A 83 11.84 -30.08 -21.88
C THR A 83 10.45 -30.48 -22.36
N ALA A 84 10.27 -30.71 -23.67
CA ALA A 84 9.00 -31.20 -24.21
C ALA A 84 8.66 -32.62 -23.73
N LEU A 85 9.65 -33.52 -23.62
CA LEU A 85 9.47 -34.89 -23.10
C LEU A 85 9.11 -34.86 -21.60
N VAL A 86 9.83 -34.06 -20.81
CA VAL A 86 9.60 -33.91 -19.37
C VAL A 86 8.25 -33.23 -19.11
N ALA A 87 7.88 -32.22 -19.89
CA ALA A 87 6.55 -31.60 -19.83
C ALA A 87 5.43 -32.58 -20.18
N GLN A 88 5.61 -33.39 -21.24
CA GLN A 88 4.64 -34.42 -21.61
C GLN A 88 4.47 -35.46 -20.49
N PHE A 89 5.56 -35.84 -19.82
CA PHE A 89 5.54 -36.73 -18.67
C PHE A 89 4.86 -36.10 -17.44
N ALA A 90 5.23 -34.87 -17.08
CA ALA A 90 4.67 -34.16 -15.93
C ALA A 90 3.16 -33.89 -16.06
N LEU A 91 2.67 -33.71 -17.29
CA LEU A 91 1.24 -33.55 -17.58
C LEU A 91 0.48 -34.89 -17.58
N ASN A 92 1.17 -36.01 -17.70
CA ASN A 92 0.59 -37.36 -17.77
C ASN A 92 1.40 -38.36 -16.92
N PRO A 93 1.47 -38.18 -15.59
CA PRO A 93 2.20 -39.08 -14.72
C PRO A 93 1.52 -40.46 -14.63
N PRO A 94 2.25 -41.54 -14.33
CA PRO A 94 1.65 -42.85 -14.06
C PRO A 94 0.72 -42.83 -12.84
N ASP A 95 -0.28 -43.70 -12.84
CA ASP A 95 -1.22 -43.83 -11.72
C ASP A 95 -0.49 -44.17 -10.41
N GLY A 96 -0.87 -43.50 -9.32
CA GLY A 96 -0.27 -43.71 -7.99
C GLY A 96 1.10 -43.06 -7.78
N VAL A 97 1.52 -42.16 -8.67
CA VAL A 97 2.74 -41.35 -8.53
C VAL A 97 2.40 -39.92 -8.10
N ALA A 98 2.96 -39.46 -6.99
CA ALA A 98 2.86 -38.06 -6.56
C ALA A 98 4.02 -37.25 -7.17
N LEU A 99 3.75 -36.53 -8.26
CA LEU A 99 4.77 -35.81 -9.03
C LEU A 99 4.90 -34.35 -8.59
N VAL A 100 6.13 -33.89 -8.36
CA VAL A 100 6.47 -32.50 -8.01
C VAL A 100 7.41 -31.95 -9.07
N PRO A 101 6.92 -31.20 -10.07
CA PRO A 101 7.73 -30.70 -11.17
C PRO A 101 8.26 -29.29 -10.91
N PHE A 102 9.50 -29.03 -11.35
CA PHE A 102 10.12 -27.73 -11.42
C PHE A 102 10.90 -27.59 -12.73
N PHE A 103 10.73 -26.48 -13.44
CA PHE A 103 11.40 -26.20 -14.71
C PHE A 103 12.28 -24.98 -14.55
N VAL A 104 13.60 -25.16 -14.66
CA VAL A 104 14.59 -24.10 -14.58
C VAL A 104 14.66 -23.40 -15.94
N THR A 105 14.56 -22.05 -15.98
CA THR A 105 14.72 -21.28 -17.21
C THR A 105 15.49 -19.97 -17.01
N ALA A 106 16.55 -19.75 -17.79
CA ALA A 106 17.40 -18.56 -17.65
C ALA A 106 16.72 -17.24 -18.05
N THR A 107 15.66 -17.29 -18.86
CA THR A 107 14.93 -16.10 -19.39
C THR A 107 13.83 -15.57 -18.48
N ALA A 108 13.48 -16.29 -17.41
CA ALA A 108 12.47 -15.88 -16.44
C ALA A 108 13.14 -15.65 -15.07
N ALA A 109 13.11 -14.40 -14.60
CA ALA A 109 13.79 -14.02 -13.37
C ALA A 109 13.25 -14.75 -12.13
N ASP A 110 12.02 -15.26 -12.20
CA ASP A 110 11.31 -16.02 -11.18
C ASP A 110 11.54 -17.55 -11.24
N GLN A 111 12.39 -18.05 -12.14
CA GLN A 111 12.61 -19.51 -12.36
C GLN A 111 14.07 -19.91 -12.63
N ARG A 112 15.03 -19.16 -12.10
CA ARG A 112 16.45 -19.28 -12.51
C ARG A 112 17.45 -19.56 -11.39
N ASP A 113 17.02 -19.64 -10.12
CA ASP A 113 17.92 -19.82 -8.98
C ASP A 113 17.35 -20.73 -7.87
N HIS A 114 18.16 -20.97 -6.83
CA HIS A 114 17.81 -21.85 -5.71
C HIS A 114 16.65 -21.32 -4.85
N TYR A 115 16.46 -20.00 -4.74
CA TYR A 115 15.31 -19.44 -4.03
C TYR A 115 14.02 -19.68 -4.81
N ALA A 116 14.02 -19.49 -6.13
CA ALA A 116 12.90 -19.84 -6.98
C ALA A 116 12.52 -21.33 -6.89
N PHE A 117 13.53 -22.21 -6.80
CA PHE A 117 13.30 -23.64 -6.56
C PHE A 117 12.62 -23.90 -5.21
N LEU A 118 13.17 -23.35 -4.12
CA LEU A 118 12.61 -23.53 -2.78
C LEU A 118 11.20 -22.95 -2.67
N ASP A 119 10.98 -21.75 -3.20
CA ASP A 119 9.69 -21.05 -3.16
C ASP A 119 8.61 -21.79 -3.98
N SER A 120 9.00 -22.51 -5.03
CA SER A 120 8.06 -23.29 -5.86
C SER A 120 7.84 -24.71 -5.34
N VAL A 121 8.88 -25.41 -4.88
CA VAL A 121 8.82 -26.84 -4.55
C VAL A 121 8.35 -27.08 -3.12
N THR A 122 8.76 -26.24 -2.18
CA THR A 122 8.39 -26.36 -0.76
C THR A 122 6.87 -26.36 -0.57
N PRO A 123 6.08 -25.43 -1.18
CA PRO A 123 4.61 -25.47 -1.09
C PRO A 123 3.99 -26.73 -1.68
N SER A 124 4.49 -27.23 -2.82
CA SER A 124 3.99 -28.47 -3.42
C SER A 124 4.27 -29.69 -2.54
N LEU A 125 5.43 -29.76 -1.88
CA LEU A 125 5.74 -30.82 -0.92
C LEU A 125 4.86 -30.72 0.33
N ALA A 126 4.69 -29.51 0.88
CA ALA A 126 3.79 -29.26 2.00
C ALA A 126 2.35 -29.69 1.70
N ALA A 127 1.86 -29.43 0.49
CA ALA A 127 0.57 -29.91 0.04
C ALA A 127 0.46 -31.45 0.01
N LEU A 128 1.51 -32.14 -0.42
CA LEU A 128 1.53 -33.61 -0.37
C LEU A 128 1.47 -34.12 1.07
N VAL A 129 2.24 -33.53 2.00
CA VAL A 129 2.26 -34.00 3.40
C VAL A 129 1.16 -33.43 4.27
N GLY A 130 0.29 -32.57 3.75
CA GLY A 130 -0.69 -31.86 4.58
C GLY A 130 -0.04 -30.94 5.61
N ALA A 131 1.22 -30.56 5.40
CA ALA A 131 1.98 -29.72 6.31
C ALA A 131 1.81 -28.25 5.93
N GLN A 132 2.13 -27.40 6.89
CA GLN A 132 1.97 -25.98 6.76
C GLN A 132 3.31 -25.31 6.79
N ILE A 133 3.53 -24.45 5.81
CA ILE A 133 4.69 -23.60 5.77
C ILE A 133 4.30 -22.31 6.50
N PRO A 134 5.03 -21.91 7.56
CA PRO A 134 4.82 -20.60 8.17
C PRO A 134 4.84 -19.49 7.11
N PRO A 135 3.99 -18.46 7.22
CA PRO A 135 3.88 -17.40 6.21
C PRO A 135 5.17 -16.60 6.02
N GLU A 136 6.07 -16.64 7.01
CA GLU A 136 7.44 -16.14 6.91
C GLU A 136 8.39 -17.24 7.36
N VAL A 137 8.98 -17.94 6.39
CA VAL A 137 10.18 -18.73 6.64
C VAL A 137 11.34 -17.82 6.25
N PRO A 138 12.16 -17.36 7.21
CA PRO A 138 13.39 -16.64 6.88
C PRO A 138 14.17 -17.43 5.84
N ARG A 139 14.79 -16.76 4.87
CA ARG A 139 15.54 -17.44 3.78
C ARG A 139 16.53 -18.50 4.30
N THR A 140 17.10 -18.27 5.48
CA THR A 140 18.00 -19.19 6.19
C THR A 140 17.35 -20.50 6.70
N ARG A 141 16.02 -20.60 6.71
CA ARG A 141 15.25 -21.77 7.16
C ARG A 141 14.53 -22.52 6.04
N LEU A 142 14.58 -22.02 4.81
CA LEU A 142 13.88 -22.65 3.67
C LEU A 142 14.48 -24.00 3.31
N GLU A 143 15.81 -24.13 3.26
CA GLU A 143 16.46 -25.41 2.91
C GLU A 143 16.23 -26.53 3.94
N PRO A 144 16.36 -26.29 5.27
CA PRO A 144 15.99 -27.29 6.27
C PRO A 144 14.52 -27.70 6.15
N LEU A 145 13.61 -26.74 5.94
CA LEU A 145 12.18 -27.03 5.81
C LEU A 145 11.86 -27.86 4.56
N TYR A 146 12.45 -27.50 3.42
CA TYR A 146 12.37 -28.28 2.19
C TYR A 146 12.79 -29.74 2.42
N THR A 147 13.93 -29.93 3.10
CA THR A 147 14.47 -31.27 3.41
C THR A 147 13.50 -32.08 4.26
N ASP A 148 12.94 -31.47 5.31
CA ASP A 148 11.98 -32.12 6.20
C ASP A 148 10.69 -32.53 5.46
N LEU A 149 10.15 -31.62 4.64
CA LEU A 149 8.93 -31.87 3.87
C LEU A 149 9.14 -32.93 2.78
N LEU A 150 10.30 -32.95 2.14
CA LEU A 150 10.64 -33.94 1.12
C LEU A 150 10.67 -35.35 1.72
N ASN A 151 11.29 -35.51 2.90
CA ASN A 151 11.34 -36.78 3.62
C ASN A 151 9.95 -37.22 4.09
N ALA A 152 9.18 -36.31 4.70
CA ALA A 152 7.82 -36.59 5.13
C ALA A 152 6.90 -36.99 3.94
N ALA A 153 7.09 -36.38 2.76
CA ALA A 153 6.31 -36.70 1.57
C ALA A 153 6.61 -38.11 1.08
N ALA A 154 7.89 -38.46 1.03
CA ALA A 154 8.34 -39.79 0.66
C ALA A 154 7.82 -40.87 1.62
N GLU A 155 7.81 -40.61 2.93
CA GLU A 155 7.27 -41.53 3.94
C GLU A 155 5.75 -41.70 3.81
N ARG A 156 5.01 -40.60 3.59
CA ARG A 156 3.54 -40.62 3.57
C ARG A 156 2.96 -41.27 2.32
N HIS A 157 3.52 -40.96 1.14
CA HIS A 157 2.95 -41.40 -0.14
C HIS A 157 3.64 -42.63 -0.73
N GLY A 158 4.86 -42.97 -0.28
CA GLY A 158 5.61 -44.15 -0.73
C GLY A 158 6.07 -44.12 -2.19
N ASN A 159 5.62 -43.15 -2.99
CA ASN A 159 6.02 -42.97 -4.39
C ASN A 159 5.95 -41.50 -4.84
N VAL A 160 6.79 -40.65 -4.25
CA VAL A 160 6.97 -39.24 -4.64
C VAL A 160 8.06 -39.14 -5.70
N VAL A 161 7.81 -38.37 -6.75
CA VAL A 161 8.77 -38.13 -7.83
C VAL A 161 9.03 -36.64 -7.96
N LEU A 162 10.24 -36.20 -7.60
CA LEU A 162 10.73 -34.85 -7.85
C LEU A 162 11.30 -34.77 -9.26
N VAL A 163 10.77 -33.85 -10.08
CA VAL A 163 11.21 -33.64 -11.46
C VAL A 163 11.83 -32.27 -11.58
N VAL A 164 13.09 -32.20 -12.00
CA VAL A 164 13.80 -30.94 -12.27
C VAL A 164 14.27 -30.93 -13.72
N ASP A 165 13.63 -30.11 -14.56
CA ASP A 165 14.03 -29.90 -15.95
C ASP A 165 14.99 -28.71 -16.07
N GLY A 166 16.05 -28.84 -16.87
CA GLY A 166 16.94 -27.74 -17.17
C GLY A 166 17.94 -27.40 -16.07
N LEU A 167 18.42 -28.39 -15.30
CA LEU A 167 19.35 -28.17 -14.17
C LEU A 167 20.63 -27.38 -14.56
N ASP A 168 21.01 -27.40 -15.83
CA ASP A 168 22.13 -26.65 -16.40
C ASP A 168 21.86 -25.16 -16.67
N GLU A 169 20.61 -24.70 -16.56
CA GLU A 169 20.19 -23.30 -16.69
C GLU A 169 20.12 -22.57 -15.33
N ASP A 170 20.62 -23.21 -14.27
CA ASP A 170 20.73 -22.64 -12.93
C ASP A 170 21.74 -21.48 -12.90
N CYS A 171 21.28 -20.30 -12.48
CA CYS A 171 22.06 -19.07 -12.33
C CYS A 171 22.32 -18.72 -10.85
N GLY A 172 21.99 -19.60 -9.90
CA GLY A 172 22.06 -19.35 -8.46
C GLY A 172 23.48 -19.27 -7.85
N VAL A 173 24.52 -19.54 -8.65
CA VAL A 173 25.92 -19.49 -8.22
C VAL A 173 26.55 -18.15 -8.64
N ASP A 174 26.46 -17.14 -7.78
CA ASP A 174 26.99 -15.79 -8.01
C ASP A 174 28.38 -15.54 -7.39
N GLY A 175 28.95 -16.55 -6.73
CA GLY A 175 30.25 -16.48 -6.07
C GLY A 175 30.20 -15.97 -4.62
N SER A 176 29.02 -15.70 -4.06
CA SER A 176 28.85 -15.37 -2.65
C SER A 176 28.99 -16.62 -1.74
N PRO A 177 29.36 -16.48 -0.45
CA PRO A 177 29.48 -17.61 0.49
C PRO A 177 28.17 -18.37 0.75
N HIS A 178 27.03 -17.79 0.37
CA HIS A 178 25.69 -18.36 0.53
C HIS A 178 25.08 -18.82 -0.80
N ALA A 179 25.81 -18.72 -1.91
CA ALA A 179 25.33 -19.17 -3.22
C ALA A 179 25.25 -20.70 -3.27
N HIS A 180 24.03 -21.24 -3.40
CA HIS A 180 23.79 -22.68 -3.58
C HIS A 180 23.25 -22.93 -4.98
N SER A 181 23.75 -23.97 -5.64
CA SER A 181 23.12 -24.51 -6.83
C SER A 181 21.88 -25.32 -6.45
N ILE A 182 20.89 -25.37 -7.34
CA ILE A 182 19.74 -26.26 -7.21
C ILE A 182 20.21 -27.72 -7.10
N ALA A 183 21.32 -28.06 -7.76
CA ALA A 183 21.91 -29.39 -7.70
C ALA A 183 22.38 -29.78 -6.28
N ALA A 184 22.89 -28.83 -5.49
CA ALA A 184 23.33 -29.06 -4.12
C ALA A 184 22.17 -29.26 -3.13
N LEU A 185 20.97 -28.76 -3.47
CA LEU A 185 19.75 -28.97 -2.67
C LEU A 185 19.15 -30.37 -2.84
N LEU A 186 19.52 -31.10 -3.89
CA LEU A 186 19.00 -32.44 -4.12
C LEU A 186 19.58 -33.44 -3.09
N PRO A 187 18.79 -34.43 -2.64
CA PRO A 187 19.23 -35.33 -1.58
C PRO A 187 20.32 -36.31 -2.07
N ALA A 188 21.48 -36.31 -1.41
CA ALA A 188 22.54 -37.29 -1.64
C ALA A 188 22.09 -38.74 -1.34
N HIS A 189 21.18 -38.89 -0.38
CA HIS A 189 20.61 -40.17 0.04
C HIS A 189 19.07 -40.07 0.05
N PRO A 190 18.42 -40.16 -1.13
CA PRO A 190 16.98 -40.07 -1.22
C PRO A 190 16.31 -41.23 -0.45
N PRO A 191 15.28 -40.97 0.37
CA PRO A 191 14.57 -42.03 1.09
C PRO A 191 13.89 -43.01 0.10
N PRO A 192 13.57 -44.25 0.51
CA PRO A 192 13.01 -45.26 -0.40
C PRO A 192 11.72 -44.83 -1.11
N GLY A 193 10.92 -43.97 -0.49
CA GLY A 193 9.69 -43.42 -1.08
C GLY A 193 9.89 -42.27 -2.06
N LEU A 194 11.12 -41.78 -2.25
CA LEU A 194 11.47 -40.70 -3.16
C LEU A 194 12.22 -41.22 -4.39
N ARG A 195 11.87 -40.68 -5.56
CA ARG A 195 12.62 -40.83 -6.81
C ARG A 195 12.85 -39.45 -7.40
N VAL A 196 14.00 -39.25 -8.05
CA VAL A 196 14.34 -37.95 -8.64
C VAL A 196 14.59 -38.12 -10.13
N ILE A 197 13.89 -37.35 -10.95
CA ILE A 197 14.09 -37.28 -12.40
C ILE A 197 14.70 -35.92 -12.72
N LEU A 198 15.83 -35.93 -13.41
CA LEU A 198 16.56 -34.73 -13.79
C LEU A 198 16.70 -34.64 -15.29
N SER A 199 16.73 -33.42 -15.81
CA SER A 199 17.09 -33.14 -17.20
C SER A 199 18.20 -32.10 -17.23
N SER A 200 19.24 -32.37 -18.00
CA SER A 200 20.28 -31.36 -18.25
C SER A 200 21.04 -31.56 -19.55
N ARG A 201 21.81 -30.54 -19.94
CA ARG A 201 22.91 -30.64 -20.91
C ARG A 201 24.10 -31.40 -20.30
N PRO A 202 24.98 -32.03 -21.11
CA PRO A 202 26.22 -32.64 -20.63
C PRO A 202 27.23 -31.63 -20.06
N HIS A 203 27.11 -30.37 -20.49
CA HIS A 203 27.90 -29.22 -20.06
C HIS A 203 26.98 -28.05 -19.68
N PRO A 204 27.29 -27.29 -18.61
CA PRO A 204 28.40 -27.45 -17.66
C PRO A 204 28.36 -28.77 -16.87
N ALA A 205 29.49 -29.11 -16.23
CA ALA A 205 29.58 -30.29 -15.36
C ALA A 205 28.75 -30.08 -14.08
N VAL A 206 28.64 -31.11 -13.24
CA VAL A 206 28.01 -30.98 -11.92
C VAL A 206 28.69 -29.79 -11.17
N PRO A 207 27.91 -28.87 -10.58
CA PRO A 207 28.45 -27.74 -9.81
C PRO A 207 29.41 -28.16 -8.69
N THR A 208 30.37 -27.31 -8.34
CA THR A 208 31.45 -27.64 -7.38
C THR A 208 31.02 -27.72 -5.92
N ASP A 209 29.87 -27.14 -5.60
CA ASP A 209 29.18 -27.20 -4.30
C ASP A 209 28.44 -28.54 -4.07
N VAL A 210 28.33 -29.39 -5.10
CA VAL A 210 27.81 -30.76 -4.96
C VAL A 210 28.91 -31.70 -4.44
N PRO A 211 28.70 -32.44 -3.32
CA PRO A 211 29.70 -33.35 -2.79
C PRO A 211 30.02 -34.56 -3.70
N ASP A 212 31.27 -35.04 -3.69
CA ASP A 212 31.74 -36.17 -4.52
C ASP A 212 30.94 -37.47 -4.35
N HIS A 213 30.34 -37.68 -3.19
CA HIS A 213 29.54 -38.88 -2.88
C HIS A 213 28.07 -38.78 -3.34
N HIS A 214 27.69 -37.64 -3.93
CA HIS A 214 26.33 -37.40 -4.41
C HIS A 214 26.03 -38.26 -5.65
N PRO A 215 24.81 -38.84 -5.80
CA PRO A 215 24.41 -39.66 -6.95
C PRO A 215 24.58 -39.00 -8.32
N LEU A 216 24.67 -37.67 -8.37
CA LEU A 216 24.96 -36.91 -9.60
C LEU A 216 26.35 -37.22 -10.18
N HIS A 217 27.28 -37.77 -9.40
CA HIS A 217 28.56 -38.24 -9.92
C HIS A 217 28.52 -39.69 -10.45
N ASP A 218 27.42 -40.42 -10.27
CA ASP A 218 27.28 -41.80 -10.75
C ASP A 218 26.84 -41.82 -12.23
N PRO A 219 27.65 -42.36 -13.16
CA PRO A 219 27.25 -42.47 -14.55
C PRO A 219 26.06 -43.45 -14.76
N ALA A 220 25.77 -44.34 -13.82
CA ALA A 220 24.69 -45.32 -13.94
C ALA A 220 23.28 -44.71 -13.88
N ILE A 221 23.13 -43.50 -13.34
CA ILE A 221 21.84 -42.80 -13.30
C ILE A 221 21.52 -42.08 -14.62
N VAL A 222 22.49 -41.98 -15.53
CA VAL A 222 22.37 -41.20 -16.77
C VAL A 222 21.63 -42.01 -17.84
N TYR A 223 20.49 -41.48 -18.27
CA TYR A 223 19.76 -41.92 -19.44
C TYR A 223 20.07 -40.98 -20.62
N PRO A 224 20.90 -41.41 -21.60
CA PRO A 224 21.25 -40.56 -22.73
C PRO A 224 20.07 -40.44 -23.70
N LEU A 225 19.60 -39.21 -23.93
CA LEU A 225 18.55 -38.96 -24.92
C LEU A 225 19.17 -38.57 -26.27
N THR A 226 19.05 -39.45 -27.27
CA THR A 226 19.48 -39.12 -28.64
C THR A 226 18.62 -38.00 -29.19
N ALA A 227 19.20 -36.93 -29.75
CA ALA A 227 18.42 -35.81 -30.29
C ALA A 227 17.45 -36.27 -31.38
N HIS A 228 16.18 -35.85 -31.29
CA HIS A 228 15.17 -36.20 -32.29
C HIS A 228 15.53 -35.56 -33.64
N PRO A 229 15.43 -36.27 -34.79
CA PRO A 229 15.83 -35.74 -36.11
C PRO A 229 15.21 -34.38 -36.46
N GLN A 230 13.94 -34.18 -36.10
CA GLN A 230 13.24 -32.91 -36.34
C GLN A 230 13.73 -31.76 -35.44
N ALA A 231 14.12 -32.05 -34.20
CA ALA A 231 14.62 -31.04 -33.27
C ALA A 231 16.05 -30.60 -33.64
N ARG A 232 16.87 -31.54 -34.13
CA ARG A 232 18.19 -31.26 -34.72
C ARG A 232 18.07 -30.48 -36.04
N ALA A 233 17.15 -30.86 -36.93
CA ALA A 233 16.90 -30.13 -38.18
C ALA A 233 16.43 -28.69 -37.90
N ARG A 234 15.56 -28.49 -36.90
CA ARG A 234 15.09 -27.16 -36.47
C ARG A 234 16.23 -26.32 -35.88
N ARG A 235 17.07 -26.91 -35.01
CA ARG A 235 18.28 -26.26 -34.47
C ARG A 235 19.25 -25.85 -35.57
N ASP A 236 19.59 -26.77 -36.46
CA ASP A 236 20.58 -26.53 -37.51
C ASP A 236 20.08 -25.47 -38.51
N THR A 237 18.76 -25.41 -38.73
CA THR A 237 18.11 -24.34 -39.49
C THR A 237 18.23 -22.99 -38.77
N LEU A 238 17.83 -22.90 -37.50
CA LEU A 238 17.83 -21.63 -36.73
C LEU A 238 19.26 -21.11 -36.46
N ASN A 239 20.22 -22.00 -36.19
CA ASN A 239 21.62 -21.62 -36.10
C ASN A 239 22.22 -21.24 -37.47
N GLY A 240 21.73 -21.86 -38.56
CA GLY A 240 22.04 -21.46 -39.92
C GLY A 240 21.55 -20.05 -40.22
N ASP A 241 20.33 -19.74 -39.78
CA ASP A 241 19.69 -18.43 -39.89
C ASP A 241 20.47 -17.37 -39.09
N LEU A 242 20.80 -17.62 -37.81
CA LEU A 242 21.65 -16.72 -37.01
C LEU A 242 23.02 -16.46 -37.66
N LYS A 243 23.65 -17.50 -38.22
CA LYS A 243 24.92 -17.35 -38.96
C LYS A 243 24.76 -16.55 -40.26
N ALA A 244 23.65 -16.73 -40.97
CA ALA A 244 23.34 -15.94 -42.16
C ALA A 244 23.13 -14.47 -41.80
N LEU A 245 22.39 -14.22 -40.72
CA LEU A 245 22.15 -12.89 -40.17
C LEU A 245 23.46 -12.21 -39.75
N TYR A 246 24.30 -12.91 -39.01
CA TYR A 246 25.61 -12.40 -38.57
C TYR A 246 26.58 -12.10 -39.73
N LYS A 247 26.47 -12.81 -40.85
CA LYS A 247 27.26 -12.54 -42.05
C LYS A 247 26.71 -11.36 -42.87
N HIS A 248 25.43 -11.05 -42.74
CA HIS A 248 24.81 -9.90 -43.40
C HIS A 248 25.20 -8.61 -42.67
N PRO A 249 25.71 -7.55 -43.34
CA PRO A 249 26.16 -6.33 -42.65
C PRO A 249 25.08 -5.66 -41.79
N LEU A 250 23.87 -5.50 -42.33
CA LEU A 250 22.73 -4.98 -41.57
C LEU A 250 22.23 -6.03 -40.56
N GLY A 251 22.26 -7.32 -40.91
CA GLY A 251 21.77 -8.39 -40.05
C GLY A 251 22.59 -8.56 -38.77
N ARG A 252 23.92 -8.41 -38.85
CA ARG A 252 24.82 -8.43 -37.69
C ARG A 252 24.50 -7.33 -36.70
N SER A 253 24.24 -6.12 -37.19
CA SER A 253 23.87 -5.00 -36.32
C SER A 253 22.48 -5.17 -35.71
N LEU A 254 21.49 -5.66 -36.47
CA LEU A 254 20.16 -5.95 -35.94
C LEU A 254 20.22 -7.06 -34.88
N LEU A 255 21.00 -8.13 -35.13
CA LEU A 255 21.26 -9.17 -34.14
C LEU A 255 21.93 -8.59 -32.90
N GLY A 256 22.93 -7.72 -33.10
CA GLY A 256 23.62 -6.99 -32.05
C GLY A 256 22.68 -6.22 -31.15
N TYR A 257 21.80 -5.39 -31.71
CA TYR A 257 20.83 -4.60 -30.96
C TYR A 257 19.80 -5.46 -30.23
N ILE A 258 19.19 -6.45 -30.89
CA ILE A 258 18.17 -7.33 -30.27
C ILE A 258 18.79 -8.21 -29.17
N THR A 259 20.04 -8.64 -29.35
CA THR A 259 20.73 -9.44 -28.33
C THR A 259 21.16 -8.56 -27.15
N ALA A 260 21.68 -7.37 -27.42
CA ALA A 260 22.14 -6.43 -26.40
C ALA A 260 20.97 -5.89 -25.55
N SER A 261 19.81 -5.65 -26.17
CA SER A 261 18.63 -5.10 -25.51
C SER A 261 18.03 -6.03 -24.47
N GLY A 262 18.24 -7.35 -24.59
CA GLY A 262 17.65 -8.36 -23.70
C GLY A 262 16.12 -8.38 -23.70
N GLY A 263 15.48 -7.66 -24.64
CA GLY A 263 14.05 -7.40 -24.70
C GLY A 263 13.64 -6.94 -26.10
N GLY A 264 12.32 -6.80 -26.32
CA GLY A 264 11.78 -6.53 -27.65
C GLY A 264 12.12 -5.14 -28.18
N LEU A 265 12.62 -5.07 -29.42
CA LEU A 265 12.80 -3.83 -30.18
C LEU A 265 11.92 -3.85 -31.42
N THR A 266 11.19 -2.76 -31.68
CA THR A 266 10.38 -2.61 -32.90
C THR A 266 11.23 -2.28 -34.12
N VAL A 267 10.66 -2.41 -35.33
CA VAL A 267 11.33 -2.00 -36.58
C VAL A 267 11.74 -0.52 -36.54
N ARG A 268 10.90 0.32 -35.94
CA ARG A 268 11.18 1.73 -35.75
C ARG A 268 12.36 1.97 -34.82
N ASP A 269 12.39 1.29 -33.66
CA ASP A 269 13.49 1.40 -32.69
C ASP A 269 14.83 1.03 -33.33
N LEU A 270 14.85 -0.07 -34.08
CA LEU A 270 16.02 -0.52 -34.84
C LEU A 270 16.41 0.47 -35.94
N GLY A 271 15.43 1.15 -36.55
CA GLY A 271 15.61 2.22 -37.53
C GLY A 271 16.36 3.40 -36.95
N GLU A 272 15.96 3.85 -35.76
CA GLU A 272 16.59 4.95 -35.04
C GLU A 272 17.99 4.56 -34.52
N LEU A 273 18.15 3.36 -33.95
CA LEU A 273 19.43 2.85 -33.44
C LEU A 273 20.48 2.61 -34.53
N HIS A 274 20.06 2.16 -35.71
CA HIS A 274 20.98 1.86 -36.82
C HIS A 274 21.10 3.03 -37.82
N GLY A 275 20.10 3.90 -37.93
CA GLY A 275 20.02 4.96 -38.94
C GLY A 275 19.65 4.46 -40.35
N GLN A 276 18.92 3.34 -40.45
CA GLN A 276 18.44 2.78 -41.73
C GLN A 276 16.92 2.92 -41.85
N SER A 277 16.39 2.82 -43.08
CA SER A 277 14.94 2.90 -43.29
C SER A 277 14.22 1.69 -42.67
N GLU A 278 13.02 1.93 -42.13
CA GLU A 278 12.15 0.87 -41.60
C GLU A 278 11.92 -0.24 -42.63
N TRP A 279 11.81 0.12 -43.92
CA TRP A 279 11.68 -0.84 -45.01
C TRP A 279 12.89 -1.77 -45.13
N ALA A 280 14.13 -1.24 -45.06
CA ALA A 280 15.33 -2.06 -45.16
C ALA A 280 15.48 -3.01 -43.96
N ILE A 281 15.05 -2.58 -42.78
CA ILE A 281 15.03 -3.39 -41.57
C ILE A 281 13.97 -4.47 -41.66
N ALA A 282 12.75 -4.11 -42.06
CA ALA A 282 11.65 -5.05 -42.27
C ALA A 282 11.97 -6.07 -43.38
N ASP A 283 12.68 -5.68 -44.43
CA ASP A 283 13.12 -6.57 -45.51
C ASP A 283 14.08 -7.64 -44.98
N VAL A 284 15.10 -7.24 -44.20
CA VAL A 284 16.03 -8.19 -43.57
C VAL A 284 15.33 -9.09 -42.55
N LEU A 285 14.48 -8.51 -41.68
CA LEU A 285 13.73 -9.27 -40.66
C LEU A 285 12.63 -10.15 -41.26
N GLY A 286 12.10 -9.82 -42.43
CA GLY A 286 11.06 -10.56 -43.15
C GLY A 286 11.58 -11.65 -44.08
N THR A 287 12.89 -11.75 -44.29
CA THR A 287 13.51 -12.85 -45.06
C THR A 287 13.39 -14.20 -44.35
N SER A 288 13.78 -15.30 -45.01
CA SER A 288 13.75 -16.67 -44.47
C SER A 288 14.48 -16.89 -43.14
N VAL A 289 15.26 -15.89 -42.70
CA VAL A 289 16.01 -15.77 -41.44
C VAL A 289 15.13 -15.31 -40.26
N ALA A 290 13.93 -14.79 -40.52
CA ALA A 290 12.91 -14.34 -39.55
C ALA A 290 12.56 -15.38 -38.48
N ARG A 291 12.73 -16.67 -38.78
CA ARG A 291 12.34 -17.79 -37.91
C ARG A 291 13.14 -17.87 -36.62
N SER A 292 14.29 -17.21 -36.56
CA SER A 292 15.09 -17.05 -35.33
C SER A 292 14.54 -15.98 -34.39
N PHE A 293 13.65 -15.13 -34.88
CA PHE A 293 12.96 -14.11 -34.11
C PHE A 293 11.51 -14.53 -33.82
N ALA A 294 11.03 -14.10 -32.67
CA ALA A 294 9.61 -14.07 -32.35
C ALA A 294 9.15 -12.61 -32.28
N THR A 295 7.90 -12.37 -32.64
CA THR A 295 7.28 -11.05 -32.54
C THR A 295 6.37 -11.03 -31.31
N THR A 296 6.53 -10.03 -30.46
CA THR A 296 5.62 -9.78 -29.34
C THR A 296 4.27 -9.28 -29.88
N PRO A 297 3.18 -9.32 -29.09
CA PRO A 297 1.89 -8.75 -29.48
C PRO A 297 1.98 -7.28 -29.93
N ASP A 298 2.95 -6.53 -29.38
CA ASP A 298 3.19 -5.11 -29.67
C ASP A 298 4.06 -4.89 -30.93
N GLY A 299 4.38 -5.94 -31.67
CA GLY A 299 5.18 -5.85 -32.90
C GLY A 299 6.69 -5.74 -32.68
N ALA A 300 7.19 -5.98 -31.47
CA ALA A 300 8.61 -5.94 -31.16
C ALA A 300 9.28 -7.30 -31.42
N TYR A 301 10.54 -7.29 -31.87
CA TYR A 301 11.31 -8.49 -32.20
C TYR A 301 12.16 -8.92 -31.00
N VAL A 302 12.04 -10.19 -30.63
CA VAL A 302 12.87 -10.87 -29.62
C VAL A 302 13.46 -12.15 -30.21
N LEU A 303 14.54 -12.68 -29.62
CA LEU A 303 15.04 -14.00 -30.03
C LEU A 303 14.07 -15.10 -29.55
N GLY A 304 13.67 -15.98 -30.46
CA GLY A 304 12.58 -16.93 -30.22
C GLY A 304 12.88 -18.05 -29.22
N HIS A 305 14.09 -18.12 -28.66
CA HIS A 305 14.49 -19.14 -27.68
C HIS A 305 15.69 -18.68 -26.85
N ALA A 306 15.73 -19.02 -25.55
CA ALA A 306 16.87 -18.74 -24.66
C ALA A 306 18.24 -19.14 -25.23
N GLN A 307 18.33 -20.30 -25.88
CA GLN A 307 19.60 -20.73 -26.48
C GLN A 307 20.02 -19.93 -27.73
N LEU A 308 19.07 -19.32 -28.44
CA LEU A 308 19.42 -18.38 -29.52
C LEU A 308 20.05 -17.11 -28.92
N GLN A 309 19.57 -16.66 -27.75
CA GLN A 309 20.20 -15.56 -26.99
C GLN A 309 21.62 -15.94 -26.57
N GLU A 310 21.84 -17.11 -25.95
CA GLU A 310 23.18 -17.59 -25.59
C GLU A 310 24.11 -17.67 -26.81
N THR A 311 23.61 -18.23 -27.91
CA THR A 311 24.38 -18.40 -29.16
C THR A 311 24.73 -17.05 -29.77
N ALA A 312 23.79 -16.10 -29.79
CA ALA A 312 24.03 -14.76 -30.30
C ALA A 312 25.03 -13.99 -29.42
N VAL A 313 24.91 -14.09 -28.08
CA VAL A 313 25.88 -13.52 -27.13
C VAL A 313 27.27 -14.09 -27.39
N ALA A 314 27.41 -15.41 -27.57
CA ALA A 314 28.69 -16.04 -27.87
C ALA A 314 29.26 -15.63 -29.25
N MET A 315 28.40 -15.45 -30.26
CA MET A 315 28.80 -15.03 -31.61
C MET A 315 29.24 -13.56 -31.67
N LEU A 316 28.59 -12.69 -30.89
CA LEU A 316 28.88 -11.25 -30.84
C LEU A 316 30.05 -10.95 -29.89
N GLY A 317 30.18 -11.72 -28.80
CA GLY A 317 31.26 -11.59 -27.83
C GLY A 317 31.42 -10.14 -27.33
N PRO A 318 32.63 -9.55 -27.39
CA PRO A 318 32.89 -8.18 -26.94
C PRO A 318 32.10 -7.09 -27.70
N GLU A 319 31.60 -7.37 -28.91
CA GLU A 319 30.84 -6.40 -29.70
C GLU A 319 29.50 -6.04 -29.05
N LEU A 320 28.99 -6.91 -28.18
CA LEU A 320 27.74 -6.68 -27.45
C LEU A 320 27.80 -5.37 -26.65
N GLU A 321 28.95 -5.04 -26.05
CA GLU A 321 29.13 -3.83 -25.24
C GLU A 321 29.00 -2.55 -26.07
N ARG A 322 29.45 -2.59 -27.33
CA ARG A 322 29.25 -1.49 -28.28
C ARG A 322 27.76 -1.25 -28.54
N TYR A 323 26.98 -2.32 -28.74
CA TYR A 323 25.55 -2.19 -28.98
C TYR A 323 24.81 -1.69 -27.73
N ARG A 324 25.22 -2.13 -26.52
CA ARG A 324 24.70 -1.59 -25.25
C ARG A 324 25.01 -0.10 -25.10
N SER A 325 26.25 0.31 -25.35
CA SER A 325 26.65 1.72 -25.32
C SER A 325 25.84 2.58 -26.31
N HIS A 326 25.56 2.05 -27.50
CA HIS A 326 24.69 2.73 -28.48
C HIS A 326 23.24 2.87 -27.97
N ILE A 327 22.68 1.82 -27.36
CA ILE A 327 21.35 1.86 -26.74
C ILE A 327 21.33 2.90 -25.61
N SER A 328 22.38 2.96 -24.79
CA SER A 328 22.51 3.97 -23.74
C SER A 328 22.59 5.39 -24.30
N ALA A 329 23.39 5.62 -25.35
CA ALA A 329 23.46 6.93 -26.00
C ALA A 329 22.11 7.34 -26.63
N TRP A 330 21.38 6.38 -27.20
CA TRP A 330 20.02 6.60 -27.70
C TRP A 330 19.07 6.99 -26.56
N ALA A 331 19.12 6.29 -25.42
CA ALA A 331 18.34 6.65 -24.24
C ALA A 331 18.69 8.06 -23.71
N THR A 332 19.97 8.41 -23.63
CA THR A 332 20.43 9.76 -23.23
C THR A 332 19.86 10.84 -24.15
N SER A 333 19.80 10.60 -25.47
CA SER A 333 19.21 11.58 -26.40
C SER A 333 17.72 11.86 -26.15
N TYR A 334 16.97 10.87 -25.68
CA TYR A 334 15.56 11.03 -25.27
C TYR A 334 15.43 11.71 -23.91
N GLN A 335 16.35 11.41 -22.99
CA GLN A 335 16.43 12.06 -21.69
C GLN A 335 16.71 13.56 -21.81
N GLU A 336 17.66 13.96 -22.68
CA GLU A 336 17.96 15.38 -22.97
C GLU A 336 16.77 16.14 -23.56
N GLN A 337 15.83 15.43 -24.18
CA GLN A 337 14.59 15.97 -24.75
C GLN A 337 13.40 15.87 -23.78
N ALA A 338 13.63 15.51 -22.51
CA ALA A 338 12.60 15.33 -21.49
C ALA A 338 11.51 14.31 -21.89
N TRP A 339 11.91 13.19 -22.49
CA TRP A 339 11.04 12.05 -22.83
C TRP A 339 9.77 12.45 -23.62
N PRO A 340 9.92 12.91 -24.88
CA PRO A 340 8.79 13.39 -25.69
C PRO A 340 7.70 12.33 -25.94
N ARG A 341 6.52 12.75 -26.43
CA ARG A 341 5.38 11.83 -26.66
C ARG A 341 5.67 10.64 -27.56
N ASN A 342 6.64 10.77 -28.46
CA ASN A 342 7.08 9.72 -29.36
C ASN A 342 8.20 8.82 -28.78
N THR A 343 8.44 8.87 -27.46
CA THR A 343 9.44 8.01 -26.79
C THR A 343 9.10 6.52 -26.99
N PRO A 344 10.05 5.71 -27.48
CA PRO A 344 9.92 4.26 -27.63
C PRO A 344 9.52 3.55 -26.32
N PRO A 345 8.53 2.64 -26.34
CA PRO A 345 8.11 1.87 -25.14
C PRO A 345 9.25 1.08 -24.49
N TYR A 346 10.22 0.61 -25.28
CA TYR A 346 11.39 -0.11 -24.79
C TYR A 346 12.18 0.70 -23.74
N LEU A 347 12.30 2.03 -23.89
CA LEU A 347 13.05 2.88 -22.98
C LEU A 347 12.42 2.99 -21.57
N PHE A 348 11.13 2.68 -21.43
CA PHE A 348 10.42 2.70 -20.14
C PHE A 348 10.51 1.40 -19.37
N LYS A 349 10.64 0.23 -20.01
CA LYS A 349 10.68 -1.07 -19.31
C LYS A 349 11.91 -1.90 -19.68
N GLY A 350 12.15 -2.09 -20.97
CA GLY A 350 13.22 -2.95 -21.47
C GLY A 350 14.62 -2.41 -21.19
N TYR A 351 14.83 -1.10 -21.34
CA TYR A 351 16.13 -0.47 -21.09
C TYR A 351 16.52 -0.53 -19.61
N PHE A 352 15.59 -0.25 -18.69
CA PHE A 352 15.86 -0.37 -17.26
C PHE A 352 16.20 -1.81 -16.87
N ALA A 353 15.45 -2.80 -17.37
CA ALA A 353 15.73 -4.21 -17.13
C ALA A 353 17.10 -4.65 -17.67
N MET A 354 17.49 -4.15 -18.85
CA MET A 354 18.82 -4.37 -19.44
C MET A 354 19.92 -3.82 -18.53
N LEU A 355 19.78 -2.57 -18.06
CA LEU A 355 20.74 -1.94 -17.15
C LEU A 355 20.79 -2.60 -15.78
N ASN A 356 19.65 -3.10 -15.27
CA ASN A 356 19.62 -3.79 -13.99
C ASN A 356 20.45 -5.08 -14.00
N GLY A 357 20.66 -5.69 -15.17
CA GLY A 357 21.60 -6.80 -15.35
C GLY A 357 23.08 -6.38 -15.44
N THR A 358 23.39 -5.09 -15.43
CA THR A 358 24.74 -4.52 -15.45
C THR A 358 25.10 -3.90 -14.10
N ASN A 359 26.38 -3.58 -13.86
CA ASN A 359 26.82 -2.95 -12.61
C ASN A 359 26.79 -1.41 -12.65
N ASP A 360 26.02 -0.81 -13.56
CA ASP A 360 25.90 0.64 -13.72
C ASP A 360 24.78 1.21 -12.83
N ILE A 361 25.09 1.36 -11.54
CA ILE A 361 24.15 1.88 -10.53
C ILE A 361 23.86 3.36 -10.76
N ASP A 362 24.84 4.14 -11.21
CA ASP A 362 24.68 5.59 -11.41
C ASP A 362 23.63 5.90 -12.48
N THR A 363 23.64 5.18 -13.60
CA THR A 363 22.63 5.34 -14.66
C THR A 363 21.25 4.88 -14.18
N LEU A 364 21.17 3.78 -13.42
CA LEU A 364 19.90 3.30 -12.83
C LEU A 364 19.30 4.34 -11.86
N LEU A 365 20.15 4.91 -11.00
CA LEU A 365 19.75 5.96 -10.07
C LEU A 365 19.27 7.21 -10.82
N ALA A 366 19.95 7.61 -11.89
CA ALA A 366 19.54 8.75 -12.72
C ALA A 366 18.15 8.53 -13.35
N LEU A 367 17.86 7.31 -13.85
CA LEU A 367 16.56 6.99 -14.45
C LEU A 367 15.43 6.87 -13.41
N ALA A 368 15.71 6.26 -12.26
CA ALA A 368 14.75 6.09 -11.16
C ALA A 368 14.47 7.39 -10.37
N THR A 369 15.23 8.46 -10.63
CA THR A 369 15.05 9.78 -10.02
C THR A 369 14.70 10.85 -11.06
N ASP A 370 14.28 10.45 -12.28
CA ASP A 370 13.90 11.35 -13.37
C ASP A 370 12.38 11.61 -13.36
N PRO A 371 11.92 12.81 -12.93
CA PRO A 371 10.49 13.14 -12.88
C PRO A 371 9.82 13.12 -14.25
N ASP A 372 10.55 13.56 -15.28
CA ASP A 372 10.06 13.67 -16.65
C ASP A 372 9.73 12.29 -17.20
N ARG A 373 10.56 11.32 -16.85
CA ARG A 373 10.35 9.91 -17.17
C ARG A 373 9.17 9.32 -16.41
N HIS A 374 9.03 9.63 -15.11
CA HIS A 374 7.92 9.14 -14.28
C HIS A 374 6.56 9.66 -14.76
N ASP A 375 6.48 10.93 -15.20
CA ASP A 375 5.24 11.50 -15.72
C ASP A 375 4.89 10.96 -17.11
N ARG A 376 5.91 10.63 -17.91
CA ARG A 376 5.72 10.11 -19.26
C ARG A 376 5.40 8.62 -19.28
N ALA A 377 5.98 7.87 -18.34
CA ALA A 377 5.67 6.47 -18.12
C ALA A 377 4.19 6.34 -17.75
N ASP A 378 3.48 5.43 -18.41
CA ASP A 378 2.02 5.27 -18.24
C ASP A 378 1.63 4.68 -16.87
N SER A 379 2.61 4.46 -15.97
CA SER A 379 2.48 3.66 -14.76
C SER A 379 3.40 4.13 -13.63
N ASP A 380 2.81 4.79 -12.62
CA ASP A 380 3.45 5.08 -11.33
C ASP A 380 3.94 3.83 -10.61
N GLY A 381 3.21 2.72 -10.77
CA GLY A 381 3.60 1.43 -10.21
C GLY A 381 4.91 0.91 -10.80
N ALA A 382 5.18 1.15 -12.09
CA ALA A 382 6.45 0.80 -12.71
C ALA A 382 7.60 1.66 -12.18
N ALA A 383 7.40 2.98 -12.02
CA ALA A 383 8.38 3.87 -11.43
C ALA A 383 8.74 3.46 -9.99
N ILE A 384 7.75 3.11 -9.16
CA ILE A 384 8.00 2.60 -7.80
C ILE A 384 8.78 1.27 -7.84
N ALA A 385 8.46 0.36 -8.77
CA ALA A 385 9.19 -0.89 -8.91
C ALA A 385 10.65 -0.67 -9.31
N GLU A 386 10.92 0.28 -10.19
CA GLU A 386 12.28 0.68 -10.57
C GLU A 386 13.04 1.30 -9.39
N ILE A 387 12.40 2.21 -8.64
CA ILE A 387 12.98 2.78 -7.41
C ILE A 387 13.35 1.67 -6.42
N ASN A 388 12.42 0.75 -6.13
CA ASN A 388 12.64 -0.37 -5.21
C ASN A 388 13.78 -1.27 -5.70
N ALA A 389 13.88 -1.54 -7.00
CA ALA A 389 14.98 -2.33 -7.56
C ALA A 389 16.35 -1.67 -7.36
N VAL A 390 16.45 -0.34 -7.46
CA VAL A 390 17.71 0.37 -7.14
C VAL A 390 17.98 0.36 -5.63
N GLN A 391 16.96 0.56 -4.81
CA GLN A 391 17.07 0.50 -3.34
C GLN A 391 17.60 -0.86 -2.87
N GLU A 392 17.06 -1.97 -3.39
CA GLU A 392 17.51 -3.33 -3.09
C GLU A 392 18.99 -3.54 -3.42
N ARG A 393 19.48 -2.98 -4.54
CA ARG A 393 20.91 -3.07 -4.90
C ARG A 393 21.80 -2.26 -3.97
N LEU A 394 21.37 -1.06 -3.59
CA LEU A 394 22.12 -0.21 -2.65
C LEU A 394 22.21 -0.85 -1.25
N LEU A 395 21.17 -1.57 -0.84
CA LEU A 395 21.13 -2.30 0.44
C LEU A 395 22.02 -3.56 0.49
N GLN A 396 22.45 -4.08 -0.66
CA GLN A 396 23.38 -5.22 -0.74
C GLN A 396 24.83 -4.84 -0.39
N SER A 397 25.16 -3.54 -0.40
CA SER A 397 26.48 -3.04 0.02
C SER A 397 26.64 -3.13 1.54
N ASP A 398 27.84 -3.50 2.01
CA ASP A 398 28.21 -3.44 3.43
C ASP A 398 28.22 -2.01 3.99
N ASP A 399 28.33 -1.02 3.08
CA ASP A 399 28.19 0.40 3.36
C ASP A 399 27.17 1.02 2.39
N PRO A 400 25.87 1.08 2.76
CA PRO A 400 24.82 1.61 1.88
C PRO A 400 24.97 3.11 1.64
N ASP A 401 24.83 3.55 0.39
CA ASP A 401 24.84 4.96 0.01
C ASP A 401 23.52 5.65 0.44
N LEU A 402 23.55 6.28 1.62
CA LEU A 402 22.41 7.01 2.16
C LEU A 402 21.99 8.19 1.29
N VAL A 403 22.92 8.83 0.57
CA VAL A 403 22.62 9.97 -0.29
C VAL A 403 21.76 9.51 -1.48
N ALA A 404 22.15 8.41 -2.12
CA ALA A 404 21.36 7.80 -3.19
C ALA A 404 19.98 7.33 -2.69
N LEU A 405 19.93 6.71 -1.51
CA LEU A 405 18.68 6.25 -0.89
C LEU A 405 17.74 7.41 -0.53
N CYS A 406 18.25 8.52 0.00
CA CYS A 406 17.44 9.72 0.26
C CYS A 406 16.85 10.29 -1.04
N ARG A 407 17.62 10.34 -2.13
CA ARG A 407 17.10 10.79 -3.44
C ARG A 407 15.95 9.91 -3.91
N LEU A 408 16.13 8.60 -3.88
CA LEU A 408 15.09 7.62 -4.24
C LEU A 408 13.86 7.74 -3.35
N ALA A 409 14.05 7.90 -2.04
CA ALA A 409 12.97 8.02 -1.07
C ALA A 409 12.15 9.31 -1.27
N VAL A 410 12.78 10.43 -1.66
CA VAL A 410 12.07 11.68 -2.02
C VAL A 410 11.16 11.47 -3.24
N HIS A 411 11.67 10.86 -4.30
CA HIS A 411 10.89 10.58 -5.52
C HIS A 411 9.77 9.58 -5.27
N ARG A 412 10.06 8.50 -4.52
CA ARG A 412 9.03 7.54 -4.07
C ARG A 412 7.95 8.23 -3.26
N GLY A 413 8.37 9.03 -2.27
CA GLY A 413 7.47 9.81 -1.43
C GLY A 413 6.56 10.70 -2.26
N HIS A 414 7.10 11.40 -3.26
CA HIS A 414 6.33 12.24 -4.18
C HIS A 414 5.26 11.46 -4.98
N ILE A 415 5.65 10.32 -5.56
CA ILE A 415 4.72 9.44 -6.30
C ILE A 415 3.64 8.86 -5.37
N MET A 416 4.02 8.41 -4.18
CA MET A 416 3.08 7.90 -3.18
C MET A 416 2.11 9.00 -2.71
N SER A 417 2.61 10.23 -2.55
CA SER A 417 1.84 11.39 -2.14
C SER A 417 0.78 11.77 -3.20
N ARG A 418 1.13 11.82 -4.49
CA ARG A 418 0.13 12.10 -5.54
C ARG A 418 -0.94 11.01 -5.67
N ASN A 419 -0.61 9.78 -5.27
CA ASN A 419 -1.52 8.64 -5.34
C ASN A 419 -2.30 8.38 -4.04
N SER A 420 -2.12 9.20 -3.01
CA SER A 420 -2.79 9.02 -1.71
C SER A 420 -4.31 9.17 -1.77
N HIS A 421 -4.82 9.87 -2.79
CA HIS A 421 -6.24 10.11 -3.00
C HIS A 421 -6.85 9.20 -4.06
N LEU A 422 -6.09 8.24 -4.60
CA LEU A 422 -6.63 7.28 -5.55
C LEU A 422 -7.66 6.39 -4.84
N PRO A 423 -8.91 6.34 -5.32
CA PRO A 423 -9.91 5.46 -4.73
C PRO A 423 -9.53 3.99 -4.89
N SER A 424 -9.72 3.18 -3.84
CA SER A 424 -9.43 1.74 -3.89
C SER A 424 -10.28 0.99 -4.93
N SER A 425 -11.40 1.55 -5.38
CA SER A 425 -12.29 0.94 -6.37
C SER A 425 -11.85 1.18 -7.82
N LEU A 426 -10.98 2.18 -8.07
CA LEU A 426 -10.53 2.56 -9.41
C LEU A 426 -9.87 1.40 -10.20
N PRO A 427 -8.97 0.58 -9.62
CA PRO A 427 -8.39 -0.58 -10.32
C PRO A 427 -9.43 -1.59 -10.83
N ALA A 428 -10.55 -1.76 -10.12
CA ALA A 428 -11.63 -2.65 -10.55
C ALA A 428 -12.31 -2.14 -11.83
N GLY A 429 -12.40 -0.81 -12.02
CA GLY A 429 -12.88 -0.21 -13.26
C GLY A 429 -11.97 -0.50 -14.46
N TRP A 430 -10.66 -0.39 -14.27
CA TRP A 430 -9.68 -0.75 -15.30
C TRP A 430 -9.72 -2.24 -15.65
N ALA A 431 -9.82 -3.10 -14.62
CA ALA A 431 -9.99 -4.52 -14.82
C ALA A 431 -11.28 -4.85 -15.59
N TRP A 432 -12.38 -4.12 -15.37
CA TRP A 432 -13.62 -4.28 -16.13
C TRP A 432 -13.44 -3.92 -17.62
N LEU A 433 -12.64 -2.89 -17.91
CA LEU A 433 -12.23 -2.55 -19.28
C LEU A 433 -11.25 -3.58 -19.88
N GLY A 434 -10.76 -4.55 -19.11
CA GLY A 434 -9.80 -5.55 -19.58
C GLY A 434 -8.35 -5.04 -19.58
N ASP A 435 -8.10 -3.86 -19.04
CA ASP A 435 -6.76 -3.30 -18.84
C ASP A 435 -6.22 -3.73 -17.47
N ASP A 436 -5.91 -5.03 -17.35
CA ASP A 436 -5.40 -5.62 -16.10
C ASP A 436 -4.03 -5.05 -15.71
N ASP A 437 -3.22 -4.64 -16.70
CA ASP A 437 -1.89 -4.09 -16.47
C ASP A 437 -1.98 -2.71 -15.80
N ARG A 438 -2.90 -1.85 -16.26
CA ARG A 438 -3.20 -0.59 -15.59
C ARG A 438 -3.83 -0.80 -14.22
N ALA A 439 -4.73 -1.78 -14.07
CA ALA A 439 -5.29 -2.12 -12.76
C ALA A 439 -4.19 -2.52 -11.76
N GLU A 440 -3.30 -3.45 -12.13
CA GLU A 440 -2.18 -3.93 -11.31
C GLU A 440 -1.19 -2.79 -10.99
N SER A 441 -0.89 -1.94 -11.98
CA SER A 441 -0.07 -0.73 -11.80
C SER A 441 -0.67 0.24 -10.79
N THR A 442 -1.94 0.61 -10.97
CA THR A 442 -2.64 1.57 -10.11
C THR A 442 -2.72 1.04 -8.68
N THR A 443 -3.02 -0.25 -8.50
CA THR A 443 -2.98 -0.91 -7.18
C THR A 443 -1.60 -0.84 -6.55
N ARG A 444 -0.51 -1.16 -7.27
CA ARG A 444 0.86 -1.09 -6.72
C ARG A 444 1.24 0.32 -6.26
N SER A 445 0.71 1.34 -6.95
CA SER A 445 1.02 2.74 -6.65
C SER A 445 0.30 3.32 -5.44
N MET A 446 -0.68 2.60 -4.87
CA MET A 446 -1.42 3.06 -3.69
C MET A 446 -0.55 2.96 -2.42
N PRO A 447 -0.44 4.03 -1.62
CA PRO A 447 0.46 4.07 -0.47
C PRO A 447 -0.01 3.21 0.70
N GLN A 448 -1.32 3.16 0.96
CA GLN A 448 -1.88 2.45 2.10
C GLN A 448 -2.12 0.97 1.82
N ALA A 449 -1.65 0.09 2.72
CA ALA A 449 -1.82 -1.36 2.59
C ALA A 449 -3.31 -1.76 2.55
N HIS A 450 -4.15 -1.12 3.37
CA HIS A 450 -5.59 -1.38 3.37
C HIS A 450 -6.25 -1.04 2.02
N ASP A 451 -5.87 0.06 1.39
CA ASP A 451 -6.40 0.45 0.09
C ASP A 451 -5.94 -0.49 -1.03
N ARG A 452 -4.66 -0.93 -0.98
CA ARG A 452 -4.13 -1.96 -1.89
C ARG A 452 -4.93 -3.27 -1.78
N ILE A 453 -5.15 -3.75 -0.55
CA ILE A 453 -5.93 -4.97 -0.30
C ILE A 453 -7.34 -4.80 -0.86
N ARG A 454 -8.04 -3.71 -0.52
CA ARG A 454 -9.40 -3.43 -1.02
C ARG A 454 -9.45 -3.35 -2.56
N ALA A 455 -8.43 -2.78 -3.18
CA ALA A 455 -8.32 -2.70 -4.63
C ALA A 455 -8.11 -4.06 -5.28
N LEU A 456 -7.23 -4.91 -4.72
CA LEU A 456 -7.01 -6.28 -5.19
C LEU A 456 -8.29 -7.11 -5.09
N LEU A 457 -8.98 -7.05 -3.95
CA LEU A 457 -10.24 -7.78 -3.73
C LEU A 457 -11.34 -7.29 -4.68
N SER A 458 -11.47 -5.97 -4.89
CA SER A 458 -12.44 -5.40 -5.83
C SER A 458 -12.13 -5.80 -7.28
N THR A 459 -10.86 -5.84 -7.65
CA THR A 459 -10.38 -6.29 -8.96
C THR A 459 -10.65 -7.77 -9.19
N ALA A 460 -10.38 -8.62 -8.18
CA ALA A 460 -10.63 -10.04 -8.24
C ALA A 460 -12.11 -10.37 -8.48
N ARG A 461 -13.03 -9.64 -7.82
CA ARG A 461 -14.48 -9.78 -8.03
C ARG A 461 -14.89 -9.50 -9.47
N ILE A 462 -14.37 -8.43 -10.07
CA ILE A 462 -14.65 -8.08 -11.47
C ILE A 462 -14.05 -9.11 -12.43
N GLN A 463 -12.82 -9.56 -12.19
CA GLN A 463 -12.17 -10.60 -12.99
C GLN A 463 -12.95 -11.93 -12.94
N HIS A 464 -13.45 -12.31 -11.77
CA HIS A 464 -14.31 -13.48 -11.60
C HIS A 464 -15.63 -13.32 -12.36
N ALA A 465 -16.30 -12.17 -12.24
CA ALA A 465 -17.55 -11.88 -12.95
C ALA A 465 -17.42 -11.84 -14.48
N GLN A 466 -16.20 -11.71 -15.01
CA GLN A 466 -15.88 -11.75 -16.43
C GLN A 466 -15.28 -13.09 -16.88
N ASP A 467 -15.47 -14.16 -16.10
CA ASP A 467 -14.99 -15.52 -16.39
C ASP A 467 -13.47 -15.63 -16.57
N ARG A 468 -12.69 -14.84 -15.79
CA ARG A 468 -11.21 -14.88 -15.76
C ARG A 468 -10.68 -15.39 -14.41
N PRO A 469 -10.89 -16.68 -14.07
CA PRO A 469 -10.60 -17.23 -12.75
C PRO A 469 -9.12 -17.20 -12.37
N ASP A 470 -8.20 -17.42 -13.32
CA ASP A 470 -6.76 -17.43 -13.05
C ASP A 470 -6.26 -16.05 -12.58
N ARG A 471 -6.80 -14.97 -13.18
CA ARG A 471 -6.47 -13.59 -12.80
C ARG A 471 -7.08 -13.24 -11.44
N ALA A 472 -8.33 -13.63 -11.20
CA ALA A 472 -9.00 -13.44 -9.93
C ALA A 472 -8.23 -14.14 -8.79
N ALA A 473 -7.80 -15.38 -9.00
CA ALA A 473 -6.99 -16.13 -8.04
C ALA A 473 -5.65 -15.42 -7.72
N LYS A 474 -4.91 -14.97 -8.74
CA LYS A 474 -3.66 -14.20 -8.55
C LYS A 474 -3.88 -12.94 -7.69
N SER A 475 -4.95 -12.19 -7.96
CA SER A 475 -5.31 -10.98 -7.22
C SER A 475 -5.69 -11.30 -5.76
N MET A 476 -6.44 -12.38 -5.54
CA MET A 476 -6.82 -12.86 -4.20
C MET A 476 -5.61 -13.32 -3.39
N ASP A 477 -4.72 -14.13 -3.96
CA ASP A 477 -3.50 -14.61 -3.29
C ASP A 477 -2.60 -13.44 -2.89
N THR A 478 -2.51 -12.43 -3.75
CA THR A 478 -1.73 -11.22 -3.46
C THR A 478 -2.36 -10.41 -2.33
N ALA A 479 -3.69 -10.28 -2.32
CA ALA A 479 -4.41 -9.59 -1.26
C ALA A 479 -4.24 -10.30 0.09
N GLU A 480 -4.33 -11.64 0.10
CA GLU A 480 -4.14 -12.44 1.30
C GLU A 480 -2.72 -12.30 1.86
N ARG A 481 -1.69 -12.41 1.01
CA ARG A 481 -0.30 -12.20 1.44
C ARG A 481 -0.12 -10.83 2.08
N GLN A 482 -0.65 -9.77 1.45
CA GLN A 482 -0.58 -8.43 2.01
C GLN A 482 -1.37 -8.29 3.32
N ALA A 483 -2.56 -8.88 3.42
CA ALA A 483 -3.38 -8.84 4.63
C ALA A 483 -2.68 -9.48 5.83
N ARG A 484 -1.93 -10.58 5.61
CA ARG A 484 -1.15 -11.24 6.66
C ARG A 484 0.06 -10.42 7.14
N GLN A 485 0.56 -9.50 6.31
CA GLN A 485 1.71 -8.65 6.62
C GLN A 485 1.34 -7.35 7.36
N VAL A 486 0.05 -6.99 7.45
CA VAL A 486 -0.38 -5.77 8.14
C VAL A 486 -0.23 -5.93 9.65
N LYS A 487 0.70 -5.18 10.25
CA LYS A 487 0.89 -5.09 11.70
C LYS A 487 -0.33 -4.41 12.36
N PHE A 488 -0.78 -4.90 13.51
CA PHE A 488 -1.88 -4.36 14.35
C PHE A 488 -3.32 -4.36 13.79
N ALA A 489 -3.55 -4.60 12.49
CA ALA A 489 -4.90 -4.62 11.89
C ALA A 489 -5.15 -5.83 10.95
N SER A 490 -4.41 -6.93 11.15
CA SER A 490 -4.50 -8.14 10.32
C SER A 490 -5.89 -8.79 10.33
N SER A 491 -6.64 -8.73 11.44
CA SER A 491 -7.96 -9.38 11.55
C SER A 491 -8.98 -8.83 10.55
N ILE A 492 -9.07 -7.50 10.44
CA ILE A 492 -9.99 -6.81 9.52
C ILE A 492 -9.61 -7.10 8.07
N ALA A 493 -8.32 -7.06 7.75
CA ALA A 493 -7.82 -7.33 6.42
C ALA A 493 -8.08 -8.78 5.99
N ILE A 494 -7.84 -9.76 6.88
CA ILE A 494 -8.12 -11.17 6.64
C ILE A 494 -9.63 -11.40 6.48
N ARG A 495 -10.46 -10.74 7.29
CA ARG A 495 -11.92 -10.78 7.13
C ARG A 495 -12.34 -10.32 5.73
N TRP A 496 -11.82 -9.20 5.23
CA TRP A 496 -12.14 -8.72 3.88
C TRP A 496 -11.77 -9.73 2.80
N VAL A 497 -10.61 -10.40 2.94
CA VAL A 497 -10.19 -11.48 2.03
C VAL A 497 -11.19 -12.62 2.07
N ALA A 498 -11.58 -13.08 3.27
CA ALA A 498 -12.56 -14.16 3.42
C ALA A 498 -13.94 -13.81 2.82
N GLU A 499 -14.40 -12.58 3.03
CA GLU A 499 -15.65 -12.07 2.42
C GLU A 499 -15.57 -12.13 0.89
N ALA A 500 -14.46 -11.70 0.30
CA ALA A 500 -14.24 -11.76 -1.13
C ALA A 500 -14.10 -13.21 -1.65
N CYS A 501 -13.48 -14.12 -0.90
CA CYS A 501 -13.47 -15.55 -1.20
C CYS A 501 -14.90 -16.12 -1.30
N GLY A 502 -15.79 -15.74 -0.38
CA GLY A 502 -17.20 -16.10 -0.43
C GLY A 502 -17.90 -15.59 -1.71
N GLU A 503 -17.59 -14.37 -2.14
CA GLU A 503 -18.14 -13.78 -3.37
C GLU A 503 -17.69 -14.46 -4.65
N VAL A 504 -16.47 -14.99 -4.69
CA VAL A 504 -15.94 -15.79 -5.82
C VAL A 504 -16.21 -17.29 -5.66
N SER A 505 -17.13 -17.66 -4.76
CA SER A 505 -17.55 -19.04 -4.47
C SER A 505 -16.48 -19.97 -3.88
N GLN A 506 -15.42 -19.43 -3.28
CA GLN A 506 -14.37 -20.16 -2.56
C GLN A 506 -14.70 -20.28 -1.06
N PHE A 507 -15.86 -20.84 -0.75
CA PHE A 507 -16.41 -20.89 0.62
C PHE A 507 -15.56 -21.69 1.62
N GLY A 508 -14.85 -22.73 1.17
CA GLY A 508 -13.94 -23.52 2.04
C GLY A 508 -12.80 -22.67 2.57
N HIS A 509 -12.10 -21.97 1.68
CA HIS A 509 -11.01 -21.06 2.04
C HIS A 509 -11.50 -19.89 2.90
N ALA A 510 -12.67 -19.32 2.57
CA ALA A 510 -13.27 -18.26 3.37
C ALA A 510 -13.55 -18.70 4.83
N ASP A 511 -14.12 -19.89 5.02
CA ASP A 511 -14.43 -20.47 6.33
C ASP A 511 -13.15 -20.70 7.15
N GLU A 512 -12.08 -21.18 6.51
CA GLU A 512 -10.78 -21.39 7.16
C GLU A 512 -10.13 -20.09 7.63
N LEU A 513 -10.18 -19.05 6.79
CA LEU A 513 -9.69 -17.72 7.16
C LEU A 513 -10.45 -17.14 8.35
N LEU A 514 -11.78 -17.25 8.38
CA LEU A 514 -12.61 -16.73 9.47
C LEU A 514 -12.44 -17.52 10.78
N ARG A 515 -12.25 -18.85 10.70
CA ARG A 515 -11.94 -19.67 11.87
C ARG A 515 -10.57 -19.37 12.49
N ALA A 516 -9.64 -18.83 11.70
CA ALA A 516 -8.33 -18.43 12.19
C ALA A 516 -8.32 -17.05 12.89
N LEU A 517 -9.42 -16.28 12.82
CA LEU A 517 -9.50 -14.95 13.45
C LEU A 517 -9.76 -15.06 14.96
N ASP A 518 -8.93 -14.41 15.79
CA ASP A 518 -9.16 -14.35 17.24
C ASP A 518 -10.29 -13.37 17.63
N SER A 519 -10.53 -12.37 16.79
CA SER A 519 -11.58 -11.35 16.97
C SER A 519 -12.97 -11.97 16.78
N HIS A 520 -13.76 -11.98 17.85
CA HIS A 520 -15.14 -12.50 17.83
C HIS A 520 -16.04 -11.66 16.91
N SER A 521 -15.88 -10.34 16.91
CA SER A 521 -16.65 -9.41 16.09
C SER A 521 -16.33 -9.56 14.59
N ASP A 522 -15.04 -9.65 14.23
CA ASP A 522 -14.67 -9.87 12.82
C ASP A 522 -15.15 -11.25 12.33
N ARG A 523 -15.07 -12.28 13.17
CA ARG A 523 -15.60 -13.60 12.82
C ARG A 523 -17.11 -13.57 12.62
N ALA A 524 -17.87 -12.90 13.48
CA ALA A 524 -19.32 -12.74 13.34
C ALA A 524 -19.69 -12.06 12.01
N LEU A 525 -19.03 -10.93 11.70
CA LEU A 525 -19.23 -10.17 10.46
C LEU A 525 -18.94 -11.01 9.21
N GLY A 526 -17.80 -11.72 9.21
CA GLY A 526 -17.43 -12.58 8.10
C GLY A 526 -18.42 -13.72 7.89
N MET A 527 -18.82 -14.41 8.96
CA MET A 527 -19.76 -15.53 8.88
C MET A 527 -21.15 -15.09 8.40
N ALA A 528 -21.66 -13.96 8.89
CA ALA A 528 -22.93 -13.41 8.42
C ALA A 528 -22.90 -13.05 6.93
N LYS A 529 -21.77 -12.51 6.43
CA LYS A 529 -21.58 -12.26 5.00
C LYS A 529 -21.52 -13.55 4.19
N LEU A 530 -20.83 -14.59 4.66
CA LEU A 530 -20.85 -15.89 3.99
C LEU A 530 -22.25 -16.51 3.97
N ALA A 531 -23.03 -16.34 5.04
CA ALA A 531 -24.44 -16.74 5.08
C ALA A 531 -25.24 -16.04 3.97
N ARG A 532 -25.10 -14.71 3.86
CA ARG A 532 -25.74 -13.92 2.79
C ARG A 532 -25.29 -14.36 1.40
N HIS A 533 -24.00 -14.58 1.18
CA HIS A 533 -23.50 -14.99 -0.14
C HIS A 533 -23.97 -16.40 -0.52
N SER A 534 -23.99 -17.33 0.44
CA SER A 534 -24.51 -18.69 0.25
C SER A 534 -26.01 -18.68 -0.10
N ALA A 535 -26.80 -17.85 0.58
CA ALA A 535 -28.23 -17.72 0.30
C ALA A 535 -28.49 -17.17 -1.12
N ARG A 536 -27.66 -16.25 -1.61
CA ARG A 536 -27.79 -15.67 -2.96
C ARG A 536 -27.48 -16.65 -4.09
N ILE A 537 -26.67 -17.67 -3.83
CA ILE A 537 -26.41 -18.76 -4.79
C ILE A 537 -27.35 -19.95 -4.58
N GLU A 538 -28.45 -19.74 -3.84
CA GLU A 538 -29.50 -20.74 -3.55
C GLU A 538 -29.00 -21.96 -2.73
N ASP A 539 -27.88 -21.82 -1.99
CA ASP A 539 -27.40 -22.83 -1.05
C ASP A 539 -27.90 -22.51 0.38
N SER A 540 -29.20 -22.75 0.61
CA SER A 540 -29.86 -22.46 1.88
C SER A 540 -29.28 -23.24 3.06
N GLU A 541 -28.78 -24.47 2.83
CA GLU A 541 -28.19 -25.28 3.89
C GLU A 541 -26.89 -24.65 4.40
N ARG A 542 -26.02 -24.21 3.49
CA ARG A 542 -24.80 -23.51 3.84
C ARG A 542 -25.07 -22.13 4.44
N ALA A 543 -26.07 -21.41 3.93
CA ALA A 543 -26.48 -20.13 4.48
C ALA A 543 -26.90 -20.25 5.96
N LEU A 544 -27.74 -21.23 6.28
CA LEU A 544 -28.17 -21.50 7.65
C LEU A 544 -26.99 -21.90 8.54
N ARG A 545 -26.10 -22.77 8.08
CA ARG A 545 -24.91 -23.19 8.85
C ARG A 545 -24.02 -22.01 9.24
N TYR A 546 -23.77 -21.07 8.34
CA TYR A 546 -22.98 -19.88 8.67
C TYR A 546 -23.77 -18.91 9.58
N GLY A 547 -25.09 -18.82 9.40
CA GLY A 547 -25.99 -18.07 10.28
C GLY A 547 -25.95 -18.58 11.72
N ASP A 548 -26.04 -19.89 11.92
CA ASP A 548 -26.00 -20.56 13.24
C ASP A 548 -24.68 -20.29 13.99
N VAL A 549 -23.59 -20.05 13.26
CA VAL A 549 -22.29 -19.67 13.85
C VAL A 549 -22.21 -18.18 14.14
N ALA A 550 -22.78 -17.33 13.27
CA ALA A 550 -22.72 -15.88 13.43
C ALA A 550 -23.64 -15.37 14.56
N GLU A 551 -24.86 -15.91 14.68
CA GLU A 551 -25.88 -15.46 15.62
C GLU A 551 -25.41 -15.41 17.10
N PRO A 552 -24.81 -16.47 17.67
CA PRO A 552 -24.33 -16.42 19.06
C PRO A 552 -23.13 -15.49 19.28
N LEU A 553 -22.42 -15.09 18.22
CA LEU A 553 -21.29 -14.17 18.31
C LEU A 553 -21.74 -12.69 18.37
N ILE A 554 -23.01 -12.40 18.10
CA ILE A 554 -23.57 -11.05 18.09
C ILE A 554 -23.46 -10.38 19.47
N ASP A 555 -23.66 -11.13 20.55
CA ASP A 555 -23.70 -10.58 21.91
C ASP A 555 -22.37 -9.97 22.37
N GLY A 556 -21.26 -10.32 21.71
CA GLY A 556 -19.93 -9.75 21.96
C GLY A 556 -19.53 -8.61 21.02
N CYS A 557 -20.41 -8.18 20.13
CA CYS A 557 -20.12 -7.15 19.12
C CYS A 557 -20.42 -5.73 19.63
N SER A 558 -19.72 -4.74 19.04
CA SER A 558 -20.15 -3.34 19.14
C SER A 558 -21.54 -3.16 18.51
N ASP A 559 -22.26 -2.08 18.84
CA ASP A 559 -23.57 -1.83 18.25
C ASP A 559 -23.52 -1.67 16.71
N ASP A 560 -22.42 -1.11 16.17
CA ASP A 560 -22.18 -0.95 14.73
C ASP A 560 -21.93 -2.30 14.01
N ASP A 561 -21.16 -3.18 14.65
CA ASP A 561 -20.90 -4.52 14.12
C ASP A 561 -22.15 -5.40 14.22
N ARG A 562 -22.87 -5.29 15.34
CA ARG A 562 -24.15 -5.97 15.57
C ARG A 562 -25.17 -5.58 14.51
N LEU A 563 -25.28 -4.29 14.20
CA LEU A 563 -26.12 -3.79 13.12
C LEU A 563 -25.76 -4.48 11.80
N SER A 564 -24.48 -4.50 11.44
CA SER A 564 -24.01 -5.08 10.18
C SER A 564 -24.28 -6.60 10.09
N VAL A 565 -24.04 -7.34 11.17
CA VAL A 565 -24.30 -8.79 11.26
C VAL A 565 -25.78 -9.09 11.10
N LEU A 566 -26.65 -8.43 11.88
CA LEU A 566 -28.10 -8.67 11.86
C LEU A 566 -28.71 -8.42 10.48
N VAL A 567 -28.23 -7.38 9.78
CA VAL A 567 -28.69 -7.11 8.43
C VAL A 567 -28.26 -8.20 7.44
N ASP A 568 -27.00 -8.64 7.48
CA ASP A 568 -26.51 -9.71 6.61
C ASP A 568 -27.28 -11.03 6.86
N LEU A 569 -27.61 -11.34 8.12
CA LEU A 569 -28.46 -12.49 8.50
C LEU A 569 -29.91 -12.33 8.06
N ALA A 570 -30.51 -11.15 8.18
CA ALA A 570 -31.86 -10.89 7.68
C ALA A 570 -31.95 -11.11 6.16
N VAL A 571 -30.95 -10.65 5.40
CA VAL A 571 -30.88 -10.89 3.95
C VAL A 571 -30.69 -12.39 3.65
N ALA A 572 -29.85 -13.08 4.41
CA ALA A 572 -29.67 -14.53 4.25
C ALA A 572 -30.98 -15.30 4.51
N ALA A 573 -31.70 -14.94 5.58
CA ALA A 573 -32.99 -15.53 5.94
C ALA A 573 -34.05 -15.27 4.86
N HIS A 574 -34.10 -14.05 4.31
CA HIS A 574 -35.01 -13.70 3.21
C HIS A 574 -34.80 -14.58 1.97
N TYR A 575 -33.55 -14.67 1.47
CA TYR A 575 -33.24 -15.49 0.29
C TYR A 575 -33.36 -17.00 0.54
N SER A 576 -33.13 -17.45 1.78
CA SER A 576 -33.26 -18.86 2.15
C SER A 576 -34.71 -19.28 2.43
N GLY A 577 -35.66 -18.34 2.49
CA GLY A 577 -37.06 -18.60 2.82
C GLY A 577 -37.34 -18.81 4.32
N ASP A 578 -36.41 -18.46 5.21
CA ASP A 578 -36.61 -18.51 6.66
C ASP A 578 -37.38 -17.29 7.17
N ALA A 579 -38.71 -17.38 7.09
CA ALA A 579 -39.61 -16.31 7.54
C ALA A 579 -39.47 -16.02 9.05
N ALA A 580 -39.17 -17.04 9.87
CA ALA A 580 -39.05 -16.87 11.31
C ALA A 580 -37.75 -16.16 11.68
N GLY A 581 -36.63 -16.50 11.04
CA GLY A 581 -35.37 -15.77 11.18
C GLY A 581 -35.48 -14.33 10.70
N LEU A 582 -36.09 -14.11 9.53
CA LEU A 582 -36.29 -12.76 8.99
C LEU A 582 -37.05 -11.85 9.95
N ASP A 583 -38.19 -12.30 10.49
CA ASP A 583 -39.01 -11.53 11.44
C ASP A 583 -38.23 -11.17 12.72
N ARG A 584 -37.52 -12.15 13.30
CA ARG A 584 -36.66 -11.94 14.47
C ARG A 584 -35.59 -10.88 14.22
N PHE A 585 -34.80 -11.04 13.15
CA PHE A 585 -33.70 -10.12 12.86
C PHE A 585 -34.20 -8.71 12.53
N THR A 586 -35.33 -8.58 11.80
CA THR A 586 -35.92 -7.26 11.50
C THR A 586 -36.44 -6.56 12.75
N THR A 587 -37.08 -7.29 13.68
CA THR A 587 -37.55 -6.73 14.96
C THR A 587 -36.38 -6.21 15.80
N GLU A 588 -35.27 -6.94 15.82
CA GLU A 588 -34.06 -6.52 16.53
C GLU A 588 -33.39 -5.29 15.88
N LEU A 589 -33.37 -5.21 14.55
CA LEU A 589 -32.89 -4.04 13.81
C LEU A 589 -33.73 -2.79 14.11
N GLU A 590 -35.05 -2.91 14.18
CA GLU A 590 -35.96 -1.82 14.57
C GLU A 590 -35.70 -1.35 16.00
N SER A 591 -35.44 -2.28 16.91
CA SER A 591 -35.02 -1.97 18.29
C SER A 591 -33.71 -1.18 18.33
N LEU A 592 -32.71 -1.54 17.52
CA LEU A 592 -31.42 -0.84 17.48
C LEU A 592 -31.56 0.56 16.88
N LEU A 593 -32.37 0.70 15.82
CA LEU A 593 -32.70 1.99 15.20
C LEU A 593 -33.34 2.99 16.16
N ALA A 594 -34.19 2.50 17.06
CA ALA A 594 -34.87 3.29 18.07
C ALA A 594 -33.93 3.86 19.14
N ARG A 595 -32.70 3.32 19.27
CA ARG A 595 -31.67 3.83 20.18
C ARG A 595 -30.97 5.06 19.57
N GLU A 596 -30.53 5.98 20.43
CA GLU A 596 -29.59 7.02 20.05
C GLU A 596 -28.18 6.42 19.96
N LEU A 597 -27.91 5.74 18.84
CA LEU A 597 -26.57 5.29 18.50
C LEU A 597 -25.74 6.50 18.05
N ALA A 598 -24.53 6.64 18.60
CA ALA A 598 -23.58 7.63 18.14
C ALA A 598 -23.23 7.34 16.66
N PRO A 599 -23.22 8.34 15.77
CA PRO A 599 -22.91 8.14 14.36
C PRO A 599 -21.40 7.94 14.18
N GLU A 600 -20.88 6.78 14.54
CA GLU A 600 -19.44 6.50 14.43
C GLU A 600 -19.07 5.87 13.07
N SER A 601 -19.97 5.10 12.42
CA SER A 601 -19.66 4.48 11.11
C SER A 601 -20.73 4.69 10.02
N VAL A 602 -20.53 5.71 9.16
CA VAL A 602 -21.33 5.95 7.92
C VAL A 602 -21.39 4.70 7.02
N ALA A 603 -20.33 3.90 6.99
CA ALA A 603 -20.24 2.69 6.18
C ALA A 603 -21.21 1.58 6.62
N ALA A 604 -21.38 1.38 7.93
CA ALA A 604 -22.32 0.42 8.48
C ALA A 604 -23.76 0.77 8.10
N TRP A 605 -24.16 2.03 8.28
CA TRP A 605 -25.50 2.50 7.88
C TRP A 605 -25.74 2.36 6.37
N THR A 606 -24.76 2.68 5.53
CA THR A 606 -24.88 2.56 4.06
C THR A 606 -25.10 1.10 3.64
N ALA A 607 -24.35 0.17 4.23
CA ALA A 607 -24.54 -1.25 4.00
C ALA A 607 -25.94 -1.70 4.45
N SER A 608 -26.38 -1.25 5.62
CA SER A 608 -27.70 -1.56 6.18
C SER A 608 -28.85 -1.11 5.28
N VAL A 609 -28.78 0.11 4.72
CA VAL A 609 -29.78 0.62 3.77
C VAL A 609 -29.86 -0.23 2.50
N THR A 610 -28.69 -0.54 1.93
CA THR A 610 -28.59 -1.33 0.69
C THR A 610 -29.20 -2.71 0.87
N LEU A 611 -28.98 -3.31 2.03
CA LEU A 611 -29.45 -4.65 2.37
C LEU A 611 -30.94 -4.65 2.76
N ALA A 612 -31.44 -3.65 3.50
CA ALA A 612 -32.86 -3.47 3.78
C ALA A 612 -33.70 -3.30 2.49
N SER A 613 -33.14 -2.60 1.50
CA SER A 613 -33.75 -2.46 0.18
C SER A 613 -33.89 -3.81 -0.56
N LYS A 614 -32.98 -4.76 -0.32
CA LYS A 614 -33.03 -6.11 -0.93
C LYS A 614 -34.14 -6.99 -0.37
N ILE A 615 -34.48 -6.83 0.91
CA ILE A 615 -35.63 -7.51 1.54
C ILE A 615 -36.95 -6.74 1.33
N HIS A 616 -36.92 -5.68 0.51
CA HIS A 616 -38.06 -4.81 0.19
C HIS A 616 -38.71 -4.11 1.39
N ASN A 617 -37.96 -3.93 2.48
CA ASN A 617 -38.40 -3.15 3.63
C ASN A 617 -37.88 -1.71 3.51
N TYR A 618 -38.59 -0.90 2.71
CA TYR A 618 -38.19 0.48 2.40
C TYR A 618 -38.35 1.44 3.58
N ASP A 619 -39.24 1.17 4.53
CA ASP A 619 -39.37 1.97 5.75
C ASP A 619 -38.13 1.81 6.64
N LEU A 620 -37.65 0.58 6.81
CA LEU A 620 -36.40 0.29 7.50
C LEU A 620 -35.20 0.92 6.78
N ALA A 621 -35.15 0.82 5.45
CA ALA A 621 -34.13 1.45 4.63
C ALA A 621 -34.08 2.98 4.80
N LEU A 622 -35.24 3.65 4.81
CA LEU A 622 -35.35 5.09 5.06
C LEU A 622 -34.99 5.46 6.50
N GLY A 623 -35.35 4.61 7.48
CA GLY A 623 -34.94 4.77 8.88
C GLY A 623 -33.42 4.82 9.02
N PHE A 624 -32.71 3.90 8.37
CA PHE A 624 -31.25 3.90 8.32
C PHE A 624 -30.67 5.11 7.57
N ALA A 625 -31.23 5.47 6.41
CA ALA A 625 -30.76 6.62 5.63
C ALA A 625 -30.83 7.93 6.43
N ARG A 626 -31.82 8.10 7.32
CA ARG A 626 -31.96 9.28 8.18
C ARG A 626 -30.87 9.39 9.26
N LYS A 627 -30.27 8.28 9.68
CA LYS A 627 -29.15 8.26 10.64
C LYS A 627 -27.83 8.67 9.99
N VAL A 628 -27.71 8.58 8.67
CA VAL A 628 -26.55 9.08 7.93
C VAL A 628 -26.55 10.61 7.96
N ALA A 629 -25.38 11.21 8.21
CA ALA A 629 -25.20 12.65 8.20
C ALA A 629 -25.66 13.26 6.85
N PRO A 630 -26.28 14.46 6.87
CA PRO A 630 -26.65 15.15 5.63
C PRO A 630 -25.40 15.42 4.78
N GLY A 631 -25.45 15.09 3.49
CA GLY A 631 -24.31 15.17 2.58
C GLY A 631 -24.47 14.29 1.35
N TRP A 632 -23.40 14.13 0.57
CA TRP A 632 -23.39 13.25 -0.62
C TRP A 632 -23.73 11.79 -0.30
N PRO A 633 -23.17 11.13 0.75
CA PRO A 633 -23.45 9.72 1.03
C PRO A 633 -24.95 9.46 1.20
N ARG A 634 -25.63 10.29 2.01
CA ARG A 634 -27.07 10.18 2.24
C ARG A 634 -27.89 10.39 0.96
N ARG A 635 -27.56 11.40 0.15
CA ARG A 635 -28.26 11.66 -1.13
C ARG A 635 -28.08 10.54 -2.14
N SER A 636 -26.87 9.99 -2.25
CA SER A 636 -26.60 8.84 -3.11
C SER A 636 -27.42 7.61 -2.68
N ILE A 637 -27.44 7.31 -1.37
CA ILE A 637 -28.18 6.19 -0.81
C ILE A 637 -29.69 6.35 -1.08
N LEU A 638 -30.24 7.55 -0.89
CA LEU A 638 -31.65 7.82 -1.15
C LEU A 638 -32.00 7.58 -2.63
N ALA A 639 -31.15 8.01 -3.58
CA ALA A 639 -31.37 7.72 -5.00
C ALA A 639 -31.44 6.20 -5.27
N ASP A 640 -30.52 5.42 -4.68
CA ASP A 640 -30.47 3.96 -4.85
C ASP A 640 -31.68 3.25 -4.21
N VAL A 641 -32.14 3.70 -3.04
CA VAL A 641 -33.34 3.17 -2.37
C VAL A 641 -34.58 3.40 -3.24
N PHE A 642 -34.77 4.61 -3.75
CA PHE A 642 -35.93 4.94 -4.58
C PHE A 642 -35.87 4.30 -5.96
N GLU A 643 -34.68 4.06 -6.51
CA GLU A 643 -34.50 3.21 -7.69
C GLU A 643 -34.99 1.78 -7.42
N SER A 644 -34.57 1.17 -6.31
CA SER A 644 -35.02 -0.18 -5.93
C SER A 644 -36.52 -0.22 -5.66
N TRP A 645 -37.06 0.76 -4.94
CA TRP A 645 -38.49 0.85 -4.63
C TRP A 645 -39.33 1.01 -5.89
N SER A 646 -38.95 1.92 -6.78
CA SER A 646 -39.67 2.20 -8.03
C SER A 646 -39.78 0.96 -8.94
N ARG A 647 -38.78 0.07 -8.95
CA ARG A 647 -38.85 -1.23 -9.68
C ARG A 647 -39.97 -2.14 -9.21
N HIS A 648 -40.34 -2.08 -7.93
CA HIS A 648 -41.34 -2.96 -7.32
C HIS A 648 -42.71 -2.28 -7.23
N ASN A 649 -42.74 -0.99 -6.87
CA ASN A 649 -43.95 -0.20 -6.72
C ASN A 649 -43.67 1.29 -6.98
N SER A 650 -43.75 1.68 -8.26
CA SER A 650 -43.46 3.05 -8.70
C SER A 650 -44.40 4.10 -8.13
N ALA A 651 -45.67 3.78 -7.92
CA ALA A 651 -46.67 4.73 -7.42
C ALA A 651 -46.43 5.11 -5.96
N ASP A 652 -45.99 4.15 -5.13
CA ASP A 652 -45.70 4.40 -3.73
C ASP A 652 -44.35 5.13 -3.56
N ALA A 653 -43.35 4.72 -4.34
CA ALA A 653 -42.05 5.40 -4.39
C ALA A 653 -42.19 6.87 -4.80
N GLU A 654 -42.99 7.19 -5.82
CA GLU A 654 -43.20 8.57 -6.26
C GLU A 654 -43.92 9.42 -5.20
N ARG A 655 -44.93 8.86 -4.53
CA ARG A 655 -45.62 9.54 -3.41
C ARG A 655 -44.66 9.82 -2.26
N ALA A 656 -43.78 8.86 -1.92
CA ALA A 656 -42.81 9.03 -0.85
C ALA A 656 -41.68 10.01 -1.21
N ALA A 657 -41.28 10.10 -2.49
CA ALA A 657 -40.27 11.06 -2.94
C ALA A 657 -40.78 12.51 -2.82
N GLN A 658 -42.09 12.72 -2.99
CA GLN A 658 -42.74 14.03 -2.91
C GLN A 658 -42.98 14.53 -1.47
N THR A 659 -42.91 13.66 -0.46
CA THR A 659 -43.18 14.01 0.95
C THR A 659 -41.93 14.36 1.76
N GLY A 660 -40.73 14.33 1.16
CA GLY A 660 -39.47 14.69 1.83
C GLY A 660 -39.40 16.17 2.25
N ALA A 661 -38.64 16.48 3.32
CA ALA A 661 -38.56 17.84 3.87
C ALA A 661 -37.47 18.72 3.22
N ASP A 662 -36.43 18.12 2.63
CA ASP A 662 -35.29 18.81 2.04
C ASP A 662 -35.34 18.77 0.49
N GLU A 663 -35.09 19.90 -0.16
CA GLU A 663 -35.19 20.03 -1.62
C GLU A 663 -34.14 19.18 -2.36
N GLN A 664 -32.92 19.08 -1.83
CA GLN A 664 -31.85 18.30 -2.46
C GLN A 664 -32.16 16.80 -2.39
N GLU A 665 -32.65 16.33 -1.25
CA GLU A 665 -33.12 14.96 -1.07
C GLU A 665 -34.29 14.63 -2.01
N GLN A 666 -35.28 15.53 -2.14
CA GLN A 666 -36.39 15.33 -3.07
C GLN A 666 -35.92 15.15 -4.52
N ILE A 667 -34.96 15.97 -4.97
CA ILE A 667 -34.39 15.91 -6.31
C ILE A 667 -33.79 14.53 -6.58
N VAL A 668 -32.92 14.04 -5.68
CA VAL A 668 -32.24 12.74 -5.88
C VAL A 668 -33.18 11.54 -5.71
N MET A 669 -34.19 11.63 -4.82
CA MET A 669 -35.22 10.60 -4.69
C MET A 669 -36.05 10.49 -5.98
N CYS A 670 -36.46 11.61 -6.57
CA CYS A 670 -37.16 11.65 -7.86
C CYS A 670 -36.28 11.12 -9.01
N ALA A 671 -34.98 11.44 -9.03
CA ALA A 671 -34.05 10.86 -9.99
C ALA A 671 -33.94 9.34 -9.84
N GLY A 672 -33.92 8.83 -8.60
CA GLY A 672 -33.98 7.40 -8.29
C GLY A 672 -35.28 6.75 -8.80
N VAL A 673 -36.44 7.39 -8.56
CA VAL A 673 -37.73 6.94 -9.10
C VAL A 673 -37.66 6.78 -10.61
N ALA A 674 -37.12 7.77 -11.32
CA ALA A 674 -36.96 7.73 -12.77
C ALA A 674 -36.09 6.54 -13.22
N ALA A 675 -34.97 6.28 -12.54
CA ALA A 675 -34.10 5.13 -12.83
C ALA A 675 -34.76 3.76 -12.60
N GLY A 676 -35.79 3.69 -11.74
CA GLY A 676 -36.58 2.48 -11.51
C GLY A 676 -37.66 2.22 -12.56
N LEU A 677 -38.04 3.21 -13.39
CA LEU A 677 -39.07 3.09 -14.44
C LEU A 677 -38.56 2.35 -15.68
N THR A 678 -38.22 1.08 -15.51
CA THR A 678 -37.61 0.25 -16.58
C THR A 678 -38.48 0.04 -17.82
N THR A 679 -39.80 0.27 -17.72
CA THR A 679 -40.77 0.03 -18.81
C THR A 679 -41.29 1.30 -19.48
N ASP A 680 -41.06 2.49 -18.91
CA ASP A 680 -41.59 3.78 -19.40
C ASP A 680 -40.46 4.81 -19.51
N LYS A 681 -39.67 4.67 -20.58
CA LYS A 681 -38.50 5.52 -20.81
C LYS A 681 -38.87 7.00 -20.99
N ASP A 682 -39.93 7.30 -21.72
CA ASP A 682 -40.36 8.69 -21.97
C ASP A 682 -40.71 9.40 -20.66
N ARG A 683 -41.32 8.68 -19.72
CA ARG A 683 -41.60 9.22 -18.39
C ARG A 683 -40.34 9.37 -17.54
N ALA A 684 -39.43 8.41 -17.59
CA ALA A 684 -38.15 8.51 -16.91
C ALA A 684 -37.34 9.73 -17.39
N ASP A 685 -37.29 9.96 -18.71
CA ASP A 685 -36.57 11.09 -19.32
C ASP A 685 -37.19 12.44 -18.94
N ARG A 686 -38.52 12.54 -18.89
CA ARG A 686 -39.20 13.75 -18.38
C ARG A 686 -38.87 14.03 -16.93
N LEU A 687 -38.95 13.02 -16.06
CA LEU A 687 -38.62 13.18 -14.64
C LEU A 687 -37.15 13.59 -14.44
N LEU A 688 -36.22 13.01 -15.21
CA LEU A 688 -34.81 13.37 -15.17
C LEU A 688 -34.56 14.82 -15.64
N SER A 689 -35.27 15.27 -16.67
CA SER A 689 -35.18 16.65 -17.16
C SER A 689 -35.71 17.64 -16.12
N ASP A 690 -36.86 17.34 -15.50
CA ASP A 690 -37.47 18.18 -14.46
C ASP A 690 -36.56 18.31 -13.23
N VAL A 691 -35.94 17.22 -12.77
CA VAL A 691 -35.02 17.27 -11.63
C VAL A 691 -33.67 17.91 -11.99
N TYR A 692 -33.22 17.80 -13.23
CA TYR A 692 -32.03 18.51 -13.72
C TYR A 692 -32.23 20.03 -13.65
N GLU A 693 -33.34 20.55 -14.16
CA GLU A 693 -33.65 22.00 -14.10
C GLU A 693 -33.70 22.52 -12.66
N ARG A 694 -34.27 21.73 -11.74
CA ARG A 694 -34.28 22.03 -10.30
C ARG A 694 -32.91 21.95 -9.65
N ALA A 695 -32.06 21.02 -10.08
CA ALA A 695 -30.72 20.86 -9.52
C ALA A 695 -29.79 22.01 -9.94
N VAL A 696 -29.91 22.52 -11.16
CA VAL A 696 -29.09 23.65 -11.67
C VAL A 696 -29.34 24.94 -10.87
N SER A 697 -30.56 25.13 -10.33
CA SER A 697 -30.92 26.31 -9.54
C SER A 697 -30.49 26.26 -8.07
N LEU A 698 -29.85 25.18 -7.62
CA LEU A 698 -29.33 25.07 -6.25
C LEU A 698 -28.24 26.11 -5.97
N GLY A 699 -28.37 26.81 -4.83
CA GLY A 699 -27.49 27.91 -4.45
C GLY A 699 -26.10 27.50 -3.94
N ASP A 700 -25.96 26.32 -3.36
CA ASP A 700 -24.67 25.77 -2.90
C ASP A 700 -23.94 25.08 -4.07
N PRO A 701 -22.77 25.59 -4.53
CA PRO A 701 -22.03 25.01 -5.64
C PRO A 701 -21.58 23.57 -5.42
N VAL A 702 -21.19 23.19 -4.20
CA VAL A 702 -20.69 21.84 -3.90
C VAL A 702 -21.86 20.86 -3.91
N ALA A 703 -22.91 21.16 -3.16
CA ALA A 703 -24.10 20.33 -3.14
C ALA A 703 -24.77 20.23 -4.53
N ARG A 704 -24.72 21.31 -5.34
CA ARG A 704 -25.20 21.30 -6.72
C ARG A 704 -24.45 20.31 -7.60
N SER A 705 -23.11 20.39 -7.64
CA SER A 705 -22.30 19.46 -8.44
C SER A 705 -22.51 18.00 -8.03
N GLU A 706 -22.55 17.73 -6.73
CA GLU A 706 -22.82 16.40 -6.18
C GLU A 706 -24.20 15.85 -6.58
N THR A 707 -25.25 16.67 -6.45
CA THR A 707 -26.62 16.29 -6.85
C THR A 707 -26.71 16.05 -8.35
N LEU A 708 -26.10 16.90 -9.17
CA LEU A 708 -26.08 16.76 -10.63
C LEU A 708 -25.37 15.46 -11.05
N LEU A 709 -24.26 15.09 -10.43
CA LEU A 709 -23.59 13.82 -10.74
C LEU A 709 -24.40 12.59 -10.30
N ILE A 710 -25.18 12.67 -9.23
CA ILE A 710 -26.17 11.63 -8.89
C ILE A 710 -27.23 11.54 -10.01
N ILE A 711 -27.71 12.66 -10.53
CA ILE A 711 -28.65 12.67 -11.67
C ILE A 711 -28.00 12.05 -12.92
N ALA A 712 -26.75 12.39 -13.25
CA ALA A 712 -26.01 11.79 -14.35
C ALA A 712 -25.89 10.26 -14.19
N SER A 713 -25.58 9.80 -12.97
CA SER A 713 -25.54 8.39 -12.58
C SER A 713 -26.89 7.68 -12.86
N MET A 714 -28.02 8.33 -12.52
CA MET A 714 -29.37 7.82 -12.84
C MET A 714 -29.69 7.87 -14.34
N ALA A 715 -29.29 8.93 -15.04
CA ALA A 715 -29.49 9.09 -16.48
C ALA A 715 -28.77 8.00 -17.29
N VAL A 716 -27.54 7.63 -16.90
CA VAL A 716 -26.82 6.49 -17.48
C VAL A 716 -27.62 5.20 -17.34
N LYS A 717 -28.28 4.98 -16.18
CA LYS A 717 -29.09 3.79 -15.93
C LYS A 717 -30.34 3.72 -16.81
N VAL A 718 -31.01 4.86 -17.02
CA VAL A 718 -32.15 5.00 -17.95
C VAL A 718 -31.72 4.88 -19.41
N GLY A 719 -30.44 5.13 -19.71
CA GLY A 719 -29.90 5.18 -21.07
C GLY A 719 -30.10 6.55 -21.75
N ASN A 720 -30.19 7.62 -20.96
CA ASN A 720 -30.15 9.01 -21.40
C ASN A 720 -28.71 9.52 -21.31
N LEU A 721 -27.88 9.09 -22.26
CA LEU A 721 -26.45 9.37 -22.26
C LEU A 721 -26.15 10.84 -22.56
N ASP A 722 -26.97 11.50 -23.39
CA ASP A 722 -26.79 12.91 -23.75
C ASP A 722 -26.90 13.82 -22.52
N LEU A 723 -27.90 13.58 -21.65
CA LEU A 723 -28.05 14.33 -20.40
C LEU A 723 -26.89 14.05 -19.44
N ALA A 724 -26.46 12.78 -19.34
CA ALA A 724 -25.34 12.41 -18.48
C ALA A 724 -24.04 13.10 -18.92
N GLU A 725 -23.72 13.06 -20.21
CA GLU A 725 -22.52 13.71 -20.77
C GLU A 725 -22.56 15.23 -20.60
N ALA A 726 -23.71 15.87 -20.86
CA ALA A 726 -23.88 17.32 -20.64
C ALA A 726 -23.61 17.72 -19.19
N ILE A 727 -24.14 16.97 -18.22
CA ILE A 727 -23.90 17.24 -16.79
C ILE A 727 -22.41 17.08 -16.44
N ILE A 728 -21.77 16.04 -16.96
CA ILE A 728 -20.37 15.74 -16.67
C ILE A 728 -19.44 16.82 -17.26
N ASP A 729 -19.69 17.26 -18.48
CA ASP A 729 -18.87 18.28 -19.14
C ASP A 729 -19.01 19.65 -18.43
N ASP A 730 -20.21 20.00 -17.97
CA ASP A 730 -20.47 21.28 -17.31
C ASP A 730 -20.07 21.31 -15.81
N HIS A 731 -20.08 20.16 -15.14
CA HIS A 731 -19.99 20.10 -13.66
C HIS A 731 -19.08 18.98 -13.09
N GLY A 732 -18.39 18.22 -13.94
CA GLY A 732 -17.70 16.99 -13.58
C GLY A 732 -16.43 17.09 -12.74
N PRO A 733 -15.46 17.99 -13.02
CA PRO A 733 -14.14 17.86 -12.39
C PRO A 733 -13.96 18.76 -11.15
N SER A 734 -14.14 18.19 -9.96
CA SER A 734 -13.64 18.79 -8.72
C SER A 734 -13.15 17.72 -7.74
N ALA A 735 -12.30 18.10 -6.77
CA ALA A 735 -11.80 17.16 -5.77
C ALA A 735 -12.91 16.52 -4.91
N THR A 736 -14.08 17.18 -4.80
CA THR A 736 -15.22 16.67 -4.04
C THR A 736 -16.08 15.69 -4.85
N THR A 737 -15.90 15.59 -6.17
CA THR A 737 -16.75 14.77 -7.05
C THR A 737 -16.18 13.39 -7.39
N ILE A 738 -14.99 13.02 -6.89
CA ILE A 738 -14.31 11.75 -7.20
C ILE A 738 -15.22 10.53 -7.02
N GLU A 739 -15.89 10.41 -5.86
CA GLU A 739 -16.77 9.27 -5.57
C GLU A 739 -18.02 9.26 -6.46
N ALA A 740 -18.56 10.44 -6.79
CA ALA A 740 -19.69 10.56 -7.71
C ALA A 740 -19.33 10.15 -9.14
N LEU A 741 -18.15 10.54 -9.63
CA LEU A 741 -17.64 10.14 -10.94
C LEU A 741 -17.36 8.63 -11.02
N LEU A 742 -16.85 8.03 -9.94
CA LEU A 742 -16.70 6.58 -9.85
C LEU A 742 -18.04 5.86 -9.93
N GLN A 743 -19.07 6.35 -9.24
CA GLN A 743 -20.42 5.79 -9.34
C GLN A 743 -20.95 5.85 -10.77
N VAL A 744 -20.79 6.98 -11.47
CA VAL A 744 -21.15 7.11 -12.89
C VAL A 744 -20.38 6.07 -13.72
N SER A 745 -19.08 5.89 -13.48
CA SER A 745 -18.25 4.92 -14.19
C SER A 745 -18.71 3.46 -14.00
N PHE A 746 -19.07 3.07 -12.77
CA PHE A 746 -19.55 1.71 -12.48
C PHE A 746 -20.96 1.48 -13.03
N ARG A 747 -21.81 2.50 -13.06
CA ARG A 747 -23.10 2.42 -13.74
C ARG A 747 -22.94 2.31 -15.26
N ALA A 748 -22.01 3.07 -15.86
CA ALA A 748 -21.66 2.94 -17.27
C ALA A 748 -21.18 1.53 -17.61
N ALA A 749 -20.35 0.93 -16.74
CA ALA A 749 -19.94 -0.46 -16.84
C ALA A 749 -21.13 -1.43 -16.79
N HIS A 750 -22.09 -1.21 -15.89
CA HIS A 750 -23.29 -2.04 -15.78
C HIS A 750 -24.18 -1.97 -17.04
N VAL A 751 -24.30 -0.80 -17.69
CA VAL A 751 -25.00 -0.66 -18.98
C VAL A 751 -24.12 -1.01 -20.19
N LYS A 752 -22.91 -1.52 -19.96
CA LYS A 752 -21.92 -1.93 -20.97
C LYS A 752 -21.45 -0.79 -21.89
N ASN A 753 -21.51 0.46 -21.44
CA ASN A 753 -20.94 1.60 -22.16
C ASN A 753 -19.45 1.75 -21.77
N ARG A 754 -18.56 1.27 -22.64
CA ARG A 754 -17.11 1.24 -22.40
C ARG A 754 -16.46 2.63 -22.50
N ASP A 755 -16.84 3.43 -23.48
CA ASP A 755 -16.22 4.73 -23.75
C ASP A 755 -16.48 5.72 -22.62
N LEU A 756 -17.72 5.78 -22.11
CA LEU A 756 -18.07 6.61 -20.97
C LEU A 756 -17.36 6.15 -19.70
N CYS A 757 -17.28 4.83 -19.47
CA CYS A 757 -16.58 4.25 -18.32
C CYS A 757 -15.08 4.64 -18.34
N GLU A 758 -14.40 4.45 -19.47
CA GLU A 758 -12.98 4.81 -19.62
C GLU A 758 -12.75 6.31 -19.40
N ARG A 759 -13.59 7.17 -20.00
CA ARG A 759 -13.49 8.62 -19.82
C ARG A 759 -13.60 9.00 -18.34
N MET A 760 -14.55 8.42 -17.61
CA MET A 760 -14.77 8.74 -16.19
C MET A 760 -13.60 8.27 -15.32
N LEU A 761 -13.08 7.06 -15.56
CA LEU A 761 -11.92 6.54 -14.81
C LEU A 761 -10.67 7.41 -15.02
N ARG A 762 -10.42 7.89 -16.25
CA ARG A 762 -9.33 8.85 -16.52
C ARG A 762 -9.52 10.17 -15.78
N MET A 763 -10.74 10.69 -15.77
CA MET A 763 -11.05 11.95 -15.08
C MET A 763 -10.89 11.80 -13.57
N VAL A 764 -11.29 10.66 -12.99
CA VAL A 764 -11.05 10.33 -11.59
C VAL A 764 -9.55 10.30 -11.29
N GLU A 765 -8.74 9.64 -12.11
CA GLU A 765 -7.28 9.61 -11.94
C GLU A 765 -6.67 11.02 -11.98
N GLU A 766 -7.06 11.83 -12.95
CA GLU A 766 -6.55 13.18 -13.11
C GLU A 766 -6.89 14.07 -11.91
N VAL A 767 -8.15 14.05 -11.46
CA VAL A 767 -8.61 14.84 -10.32
C VAL A 767 -7.98 14.35 -9.01
N ALA A 768 -7.89 13.02 -8.80
CA ALA A 768 -7.28 12.45 -7.62
C ALA A 768 -5.79 12.79 -7.50
N ARG A 769 -5.04 12.75 -8.62
CA ARG A 769 -3.61 13.08 -8.64
C ARG A 769 -3.30 14.56 -8.54
N LYS A 770 -4.23 15.43 -8.98
CA LYS A 770 -4.14 16.89 -8.78
C LYS A 770 -4.41 17.32 -7.35
N ARG A 771 -5.01 16.45 -6.52
CA ARG A 771 -5.28 16.75 -5.12
C ARG A 771 -3.98 16.71 -4.33
N SER A 772 -3.54 17.87 -3.86
CA SER A 772 -2.36 17.96 -2.99
C SER A 772 -2.57 17.07 -1.76
N PRO A 773 -1.64 16.15 -1.46
CA PRO A 773 -1.68 15.29 -0.28
C PRO A 773 -1.61 16.15 0.99
N ASN A 774 -2.75 16.26 1.67
CA ASN A 774 -2.84 16.82 3.02
C ASN A 774 -2.27 15.82 4.03
N ARG A 775 -0.95 15.63 4.01
CA ARG A 775 -0.22 15.15 5.18
C ARG A 775 0.65 16.28 5.70
N GLU A 776 -0.04 17.26 6.26
CA GLU A 776 0.51 18.55 6.63
C GLU A 776 1.33 18.47 7.93
N ASP A 777 1.02 17.51 8.81
CA ASP A 777 1.85 17.15 9.95
C ASP A 777 3.25 16.65 9.53
N GLU A 778 3.37 15.96 8.39
CA GLU A 778 4.65 15.39 7.95
C GLU A 778 5.63 16.46 7.39
N TRP A 779 5.13 17.60 6.91
CA TRP A 779 5.98 18.73 6.51
C TRP A 779 6.59 19.46 7.70
N SER A 780 6.01 19.34 8.89
CA SER A 780 6.53 19.96 10.10
C SER A 780 7.94 19.44 10.47
N HIS A 781 8.19 18.13 10.27
CA HIS A 781 9.51 17.52 10.46
C HIS A 781 10.54 18.11 9.50
N TRP A 782 10.18 18.30 8.22
CA TRP A 782 11.11 18.90 7.26
C TRP A 782 11.34 20.40 7.54
N VAL A 783 10.32 21.15 7.99
CA VAL A 783 10.50 22.55 8.45
C VAL A 783 11.50 22.62 9.60
N ARG A 784 11.44 21.68 10.56
CA ARG A 784 12.42 21.58 11.65
C ARG A 784 13.83 21.32 11.11
N VAL A 785 14.00 20.34 10.24
CA VAL A 785 15.30 20.04 9.61
C VAL A 785 15.87 21.24 8.85
N LEU A 786 15.04 22.02 8.14
CA LEU A 786 15.48 23.25 7.47
C LEU A 786 15.97 24.29 8.49
N CYS A 787 15.24 24.45 9.60
CA CYS A 787 15.60 25.37 10.67
C CYS A 787 16.91 24.97 11.37
N ASP A 788 17.10 23.69 11.67
CA ASP A 788 18.32 23.17 12.31
C ASP A 788 19.56 23.36 11.42
N ASN A 789 19.37 23.37 10.10
CA ASN A 789 20.41 23.66 9.11
C ASN A 789 20.50 25.15 8.73
N LEU A 790 19.81 26.04 9.47
CA LEU A 790 19.78 27.49 9.27
C LEU A 790 19.23 27.96 7.89
N ASP A 791 18.48 27.12 7.17
CA ASP A 791 17.75 27.50 5.96
C ASP A 791 16.36 28.05 6.30
N LEU A 792 16.33 29.19 6.99
CA LEU A 792 15.09 29.86 7.39
C LEU A 792 14.27 30.34 6.18
N ASP A 793 14.92 30.69 5.07
CA ASP A 793 14.24 31.07 3.84
C ASP A 793 13.45 29.90 3.23
N GLY A 794 14.06 28.71 3.19
CA GLY A 794 13.40 27.47 2.78
C GLY A 794 12.24 27.10 3.69
N ALA A 795 12.46 27.17 5.01
CA ALA A 795 11.45 26.86 6.02
C ALA A 795 10.22 27.77 5.86
N GLU A 796 10.43 29.08 5.68
CA GLU A 796 9.32 30.02 5.47
C GLU A 796 8.59 29.85 4.15
N ARG A 797 9.28 29.48 3.06
CA ARG A 797 8.62 29.19 1.79
C ARG A 797 7.67 28.00 1.94
N LEU A 798 8.13 26.94 2.59
CA LEU A 798 7.33 25.75 2.84
C LEU A 798 6.18 26.02 3.81
N ALA A 799 6.41 26.74 4.91
CA ALA A 799 5.36 27.07 5.87
C ALA A 799 4.22 27.94 5.26
N ARG A 800 4.47 28.64 4.15
CA ARG A 800 3.43 29.39 3.41
C ARG A 800 2.56 28.51 2.51
N THR A 801 3.03 27.32 2.14
CA THR A 801 2.25 26.39 1.30
C THR A 801 1.36 25.46 2.12
N VAL A 802 1.54 25.42 3.45
CA VAL A 802 0.71 24.64 4.38
C VAL A 802 -0.67 25.30 4.51
N VAL A 803 -1.73 24.52 4.35
CA VAL A 803 -3.14 24.97 4.33
C VAL A 803 -3.80 24.73 5.69
N ASP A 804 -3.48 23.61 6.34
CA ASP A 804 -3.95 23.21 7.66
C ASP A 804 -3.49 24.22 8.72
N PRO A 805 -4.43 24.83 9.45
CA PRO A 805 -4.11 25.86 10.44
C PRO A 805 -3.20 25.36 11.57
N GLU A 806 -3.30 24.09 11.95
CA GLU A 806 -2.52 23.52 13.04
C GLU A 806 -1.08 23.22 12.63
N ALA A 807 -0.89 22.50 11.53
CA ALA A 807 0.42 22.26 10.94
C ALA A 807 1.12 23.57 10.57
N ALA A 808 0.40 24.57 10.04
CA ALA A 808 0.96 25.89 9.77
C ALA A 808 1.40 26.58 11.07
N ALA A 809 0.59 26.55 12.13
CA ALA A 809 0.95 27.11 13.43
C ALA A 809 2.20 26.44 14.03
N LYS A 810 2.30 25.10 13.94
CA LYS A 810 3.49 24.32 14.35
C LYS A 810 4.73 24.76 13.57
N ALA A 811 4.64 24.83 12.24
CA ALA A 811 5.75 25.24 11.37
C ALA A 811 6.25 26.66 11.68
N TRP A 812 5.34 27.62 11.82
CA TRP A 812 5.69 29.00 12.18
C TRP A 812 6.27 29.14 13.60
N ALA A 813 5.84 28.28 14.54
CA ALA A 813 6.42 28.24 15.88
C ALA A 813 7.89 27.77 15.85
N VAL A 814 8.20 26.72 15.11
CA VAL A 814 9.57 26.21 14.93
C VAL A 814 10.46 27.26 14.26
N ILE A 815 9.97 27.91 13.19
CA ILE A 815 10.70 28.99 12.49
C ILE A 815 10.99 30.16 13.44
N ALA A 816 10.02 30.57 14.26
CA ALA A 816 10.21 31.67 15.20
C ALA A 816 11.30 31.35 16.24
N LEU A 817 11.30 30.13 16.80
CA LEU A 817 12.33 29.67 17.74
C LEU A 817 13.71 29.61 17.10
N ALA A 818 13.81 29.05 15.89
CA ALA A 818 15.06 28.97 15.14
C ALA A 818 15.61 30.36 14.77
N ALA A 819 14.74 31.29 14.38
CA ALA A 819 15.14 32.67 14.09
C ALA A 819 15.65 33.41 15.34
N VAL A 820 15.11 33.13 16.54
CA VAL A 820 15.69 33.61 17.80
C VAL A 820 17.08 33.04 18.01
N GLY A 821 17.27 31.73 17.83
CA GLY A 821 18.57 31.07 17.92
C GLY A 821 19.62 31.61 16.95
N ALA A 822 19.19 31.97 15.73
CA ALA A 822 20.04 32.60 14.72
C ALA A 822 20.30 34.10 14.94
N GLY A 823 19.60 34.73 15.91
CA GLY A 823 19.72 36.17 16.19
C GLY A 823 18.92 37.08 15.24
N GLU A 824 18.08 36.53 14.37
CA GLU A 824 17.23 37.27 13.42
C GLU A 824 15.91 37.73 14.06
N LEU A 825 16.00 38.63 15.05
CA LEU A 825 14.85 39.02 15.89
C LEU A 825 13.66 39.63 15.12
N GLY A 826 13.93 40.36 14.03
CA GLY A 826 12.88 40.89 13.15
C GLY A 826 12.08 39.79 12.47
N ARG A 827 12.77 38.73 12.02
CA ARG A 827 12.18 37.55 11.40
C ARG A 827 11.42 36.70 12.41
N ALA A 828 12.00 36.49 13.58
CA ALA A 828 11.34 35.78 14.69
C ALA A 828 10.01 36.46 15.09
N THR A 829 10.00 37.78 15.16
CA THR A 829 8.78 38.56 15.44
C THR A 829 7.73 38.43 14.33
N GLN A 830 8.15 38.38 13.06
CA GLN A 830 7.25 38.19 11.93
C GLN A 830 6.66 36.77 11.89
N ALA A 831 7.47 35.75 12.14
CA ALA A 831 7.05 34.35 12.24
C ALA A 831 6.05 34.16 13.38
N LEU A 832 6.33 34.73 14.56
CA LEU A 832 5.43 34.70 15.71
C LEU A 832 4.03 35.26 15.40
N ARG A 833 3.94 36.33 14.59
CA ARG A 833 2.64 36.91 14.18
C ARG A 833 1.83 36.03 13.23
N ARG A 834 2.46 35.04 12.59
CA ARG A 834 1.80 34.12 11.65
C ARG A 834 1.27 32.85 12.29
N ILE A 835 1.60 32.61 13.56
CA ILE A 835 1.09 31.47 14.32
C ILE A 835 -0.40 31.71 14.61
N GLY A 836 -1.28 31.06 13.86
CA GLY A 836 -2.74 31.27 13.94
C GLY A 836 -3.41 30.70 15.20
N ILE A 837 -2.73 29.83 15.95
CA ILE A 837 -3.27 29.12 17.12
C ILE A 837 -2.50 29.53 18.38
N ASP A 838 -3.21 30.03 19.38
CA ASP A 838 -2.64 30.58 20.62
C ASP A 838 -1.82 29.58 21.44
N SER A 839 -2.18 28.29 21.43
CA SER A 839 -1.43 27.24 22.16
C SER A 839 0.01 27.09 21.68
N TYR A 840 0.27 27.29 20.37
CA TYR A 840 1.60 27.21 19.78
C TYR A 840 2.41 28.51 19.88
N GLN A 841 1.79 29.62 20.31
CA GLN A 841 2.46 30.92 20.44
C GLN A 841 3.25 31.08 21.74
N HIS A 842 3.00 30.25 22.77
CA HIS A 842 3.54 30.45 24.12
C HIS A 842 5.07 30.46 24.16
N LEU A 843 5.73 29.35 23.82
CA LEU A 843 7.19 29.24 23.84
C LEU A 843 7.89 30.23 22.88
N PRO A 844 7.52 30.32 21.59
CA PRO A 844 8.15 31.26 20.66
C PRO A 844 8.04 32.71 21.13
N ARG A 845 6.91 33.12 21.72
CA ARG A 845 6.74 34.47 22.24
C ARG A 845 7.67 34.76 23.41
N LEU A 846 7.78 33.84 24.37
CA LEU A 846 8.66 34.03 25.53
C LEU A 846 10.12 34.18 25.12
N ASP A 847 10.59 33.36 24.17
CA ASP A 847 11.97 33.43 23.70
C ASP A 847 12.23 34.68 22.85
N VAL A 848 11.28 35.10 22.01
CA VAL A 848 11.36 36.39 21.31
C VAL A 848 11.40 37.56 22.30
N ILE A 849 10.56 37.57 23.34
CA ILE A 849 10.56 38.61 24.37
C ILE A 849 11.92 38.64 25.08
N ARG A 850 12.42 37.50 25.56
CA ARG A 850 13.72 37.42 26.25
C ARG A 850 14.87 37.93 25.39
N ALA A 851 14.84 37.61 24.09
CA ALA A 851 15.85 38.06 23.16
C ALA A 851 15.73 39.57 22.86
N LEU A 852 14.51 40.08 22.66
CA LEU A 852 14.24 41.50 22.46
C LEU A 852 14.52 42.35 23.70
N SER A 853 14.31 41.86 24.93
CA SER A 853 14.59 42.61 26.16
C SER A 853 16.04 43.13 26.24
N ARG A 854 16.97 42.48 25.53
CA ARG A 854 18.38 42.91 25.44
C ARG A 854 18.66 43.79 24.22
N ALA A 855 17.88 43.66 23.15
CA ALA A 855 18.13 44.30 21.85
C ALA A 855 17.21 45.52 21.59
N ASP A 856 15.91 45.40 21.86
CA ASP A 856 14.89 46.43 21.76
C ASP A 856 13.82 46.24 22.87
N PRO A 857 14.04 46.86 24.05
CA PRO A 857 13.13 46.73 25.19
C PRO A 857 11.73 47.28 24.94
N LEU A 858 11.58 48.29 24.08
CA LEU A 858 10.27 48.88 23.77
C LEU A 858 9.41 47.89 22.98
N GLN A 859 9.99 47.25 21.97
CA GLN A 859 9.31 46.22 21.21
C GLN A 859 8.96 44.99 22.07
N ALA A 860 9.82 44.64 23.05
CA ALA A 860 9.53 43.57 24.00
C ALA A 860 8.30 43.87 24.88
N VAL A 861 8.15 45.13 25.33
CA VAL A 861 6.98 45.58 26.11
C VAL A 861 5.71 45.55 25.26
N ASP A 862 5.78 46.04 24.03
CA ASP A 862 4.64 46.04 23.09
C ASP A 862 4.19 44.60 22.80
N LEU A 863 5.12 43.68 22.62
CA LEU A 863 4.83 42.27 22.33
C LEU A 863 4.21 41.55 23.54
N ALA A 864 4.67 41.85 24.75
CA ALA A 864 4.16 41.25 25.99
C ALA A 864 2.75 41.77 26.34
N THR A 865 2.48 43.06 26.08
CA THR A 865 1.20 43.70 26.41
C THR A 865 0.09 43.40 25.39
N ALA A 866 0.43 43.16 24.12
CA ALA A 866 -0.52 42.87 23.04
C ALA A 866 -1.18 41.47 23.11
N VAL A 867 -0.76 40.59 24.02
CA VAL A 867 -1.27 39.20 24.12
C VAL A 867 -2.73 39.19 24.58
N THR A 868 -3.65 38.54 23.86
CA THR A 868 -5.08 38.52 24.23
C THR A 868 -5.38 37.56 25.40
N SER A 869 -4.79 36.37 25.40
CA SER A 869 -4.98 35.36 26.45
C SER A 869 -4.41 35.83 27.80
N PRO A 870 -5.20 35.87 28.89
CA PRO A 870 -4.73 36.34 30.19
C PRO A 870 -3.55 35.53 30.75
N LEU A 871 -3.55 34.20 30.54
CA LEU A 871 -2.47 33.32 31.00
C LEU A 871 -1.16 33.61 30.26
N LEU A 872 -1.22 33.68 28.93
CA LEU A 872 -0.05 33.95 28.11
C LEU A 872 0.48 35.37 28.35
N ARG A 873 -0.40 36.35 28.60
CA ARG A 873 -0.03 37.73 28.93
C ARG A 873 0.69 37.81 30.27
N ALA A 874 0.19 37.12 31.30
CA ALA A 874 0.83 37.07 32.61
C ALA A 874 2.28 36.55 32.52
N ARG A 875 2.47 35.40 31.85
CA ARG A 875 3.78 34.78 31.65
C ARG A 875 4.73 35.62 30.79
N ALA A 876 4.22 36.26 29.75
CA ALA A 876 5.01 37.16 28.91
C ALA A 876 5.56 38.36 29.69
N LEU A 877 4.72 38.98 30.54
CA LEU A 877 5.11 40.11 31.38
C LEU A 877 6.03 39.70 32.53
N GLU A 878 5.84 38.50 33.12
CA GLU A 878 6.77 37.93 34.10
C GLU A 878 8.15 37.67 33.47
N ALA A 879 8.20 37.06 32.29
CA ALA A 879 9.45 36.81 31.58
C ALA A 879 10.16 38.11 31.17
N LEU A 880 9.40 39.16 30.82
CA LEU A 880 9.92 40.49 30.57
C LEU A 880 10.54 41.09 31.84
N ALA A 881 9.82 41.06 32.97
CA ALA A 881 10.33 41.53 34.27
C ALA A 881 11.62 40.79 34.68
N ALA A 882 11.66 39.48 34.47
CA ALA A 882 12.83 38.66 34.73
C ALA A 882 14.03 39.04 33.84
N ALA A 883 13.78 39.34 32.55
CA ALA A 883 14.82 39.65 31.59
C ALA A 883 15.37 41.08 31.73
N THR A 884 14.53 42.06 32.09
CA THR A 884 14.93 43.47 32.27
C THR A 884 15.36 43.78 33.70
N GLY A 885 14.95 42.96 34.67
CA GLY A 885 15.10 43.24 36.09
C GLY A 885 14.18 44.35 36.59
N ASP A 886 13.20 44.78 35.79
CA ASP A 886 12.24 45.83 36.15
C ASP A 886 10.96 45.21 36.77
N PRO A 887 10.71 45.43 38.07
CA PRO A 887 9.51 44.92 38.73
C PRO A 887 8.20 45.54 38.20
N SER A 888 8.24 46.70 37.53
CA SER A 888 7.05 47.42 37.06
C SER A 888 6.14 46.59 36.14
N HIS A 889 6.70 45.64 35.39
CA HIS A 889 5.95 44.76 34.50
C HIS A 889 5.11 43.71 35.25
N LEU A 890 5.43 43.42 36.52
CA LEU A 890 4.71 42.44 37.33
C LEU A 890 3.31 42.91 37.75
N ASP A 891 3.04 44.23 37.74
CA ASP A 891 1.69 44.76 38.00
C ASP A 891 0.72 44.38 36.88
N GLY A 892 1.16 44.49 35.63
CA GLY A 892 0.40 44.04 34.47
C GLY A 892 0.21 42.52 34.45
N ALA A 893 1.21 41.77 34.92
CA ALA A 893 1.13 40.31 35.04
C ALA A 893 0.10 39.89 36.10
N ALA A 894 0.12 40.51 37.28
CA ALA A 894 -0.84 40.26 38.35
C ALA A 894 -2.28 40.57 37.91
N ALA A 895 -2.49 41.70 37.21
CA ALA A 895 -3.79 42.04 36.65
C ALA A 895 -4.30 41.00 35.64
N ALA A 896 -3.41 40.41 34.84
CA ALA A 896 -3.77 39.36 33.90
C ALA A 896 -4.10 38.02 34.59
N VAL A 897 -3.37 37.64 35.65
CA VAL A 897 -3.65 36.44 36.45
C VAL A 897 -5.03 36.51 37.11
N LEU A 898 -5.45 37.69 37.57
CA LEU A 898 -6.78 37.88 38.17
C LEU A 898 -7.94 37.67 37.18
N LEU A 899 -7.69 37.72 35.87
CA LEU A 899 -8.68 37.45 34.82
C LEU A 899 -8.82 35.95 34.49
N LEU A 900 -7.98 35.08 35.05
CA LEU A 900 -8.04 33.64 34.83
C LEU A 900 -9.31 33.06 35.48
N THR A 901 -10.04 32.22 34.76
CA THR A 901 -11.29 31.59 35.24
C THR A 901 -11.03 30.34 36.09
N ASP A 902 -10.00 29.55 35.78
CA ASP A 902 -9.63 28.36 36.54
C ASP A 902 -8.91 28.73 37.87
N PRO A 903 -9.48 28.39 39.04
CA PRO A 903 -8.87 28.69 40.34
C PRO A 903 -7.51 28.00 40.55
N SER A 904 -7.30 26.81 39.98
CA SER A 904 -6.04 26.06 40.16
C SER A 904 -4.89 26.75 39.41
N THR A 905 -5.08 27.03 38.12
CA THR A 905 -4.11 27.78 37.31
C THR A 905 -3.86 29.18 37.89
N ARG A 906 -4.89 29.85 38.44
CA ARG A 906 -4.73 31.17 39.08
C ARG A 906 -3.80 31.11 40.30
N VAL A 907 -3.95 30.09 41.14
CA VAL A 907 -3.06 29.89 42.30
C VAL A 907 -1.62 29.66 41.83
N ASP A 908 -1.43 28.76 40.87
CA ASP A 908 -0.08 28.41 40.37
C ASP A 908 0.65 29.62 39.76
N GLU A 909 -0.05 30.47 39.01
CA GLU A 909 0.55 31.69 38.43
C GLU A 909 0.78 32.80 39.47
N LEU A 910 -0.06 32.92 40.51
CA LEU A 910 0.19 33.84 41.63
C LEU A 910 1.42 33.43 42.44
N GLU A 911 1.65 32.12 42.64
CA GLU A 911 2.88 31.61 43.27
C GLU A 911 4.12 31.98 42.46
N ARG A 912 4.09 31.80 41.13
CA ARG A 912 5.19 32.19 40.24
C ARG A 912 5.50 33.69 40.31
N LEU A 913 4.48 34.55 40.27
CA LEU A 913 4.67 36.00 40.40
C LEU A 913 5.22 36.41 41.77
N LEU A 914 4.82 35.71 42.83
CA LEU A 914 5.34 35.92 44.18
C LEU A 914 6.82 35.54 44.26
N GLU A 915 7.21 34.39 43.73
CA GLU A 915 8.62 33.96 43.62
C GLU A 915 9.44 34.97 42.81
N ARG A 916 8.92 35.42 41.66
CA ARG A 916 9.62 36.40 40.83
C ARG A 916 9.79 37.76 41.52
N SER A 917 8.76 38.23 42.23
CA SER A 917 8.82 39.45 43.04
C SER A 917 9.84 39.29 44.19
N ALA A 918 9.95 38.07 44.73
CA ALA A 918 10.93 37.73 45.76
C ALA A 918 12.36 37.81 45.23
N ASP A 919 12.63 37.20 44.06
CA ASP A 919 13.92 37.21 43.38
C ASP A 919 14.37 38.63 43.00
N LEU A 920 13.44 39.50 42.58
CA LEU A 920 13.73 40.89 42.20
C LEU A 920 13.81 41.85 43.42
N GLY A 921 13.56 41.37 44.63
CA GLY A 921 13.64 42.17 45.86
C GLY A 921 12.49 43.17 46.06
N ASP A 922 11.36 43.00 45.38
CA ASP A 922 10.19 43.90 45.50
C ASP A 922 9.30 43.47 46.67
N HIS A 923 9.66 43.94 47.87
CA HIS A 923 8.94 43.62 49.11
C HIS A 923 7.47 44.04 49.11
N PRO A 924 7.09 45.29 48.72
CA PRO A 924 5.68 45.70 48.71
C PRO A 924 4.81 44.84 47.79
N ARG A 925 5.30 44.48 46.61
CA ARG A 925 4.54 43.65 45.67
C ARG A 925 4.45 42.21 46.13
N ALA A 926 5.51 41.63 46.69
CA ALA A 926 5.49 40.29 47.25
C ALA A 926 4.46 40.17 48.39
N GLU A 927 4.35 41.16 49.27
CA GLU A 927 3.35 41.18 50.34
C GLU A 927 1.90 41.27 49.79
N HIS A 928 1.70 42.07 48.73
CA HIS A 928 0.41 42.17 48.05
C HIS A 928 0.00 40.85 47.37
N LEU A 929 0.91 40.23 46.62
CA LEU A 929 0.69 38.94 45.95
C LEU A 929 0.46 37.80 46.95
N LEU A 930 1.16 37.78 48.08
CA LEU A 930 0.92 36.82 49.17
C LEU A 930 -0.51 36.95 49.72
N THR A 931 -1.06 38.16 49.76
CA THR A 931 -2.43 38.41 50.21
C THR A 931 -3.46 37.90 49.19
N LEU A 932 -3.22 38.16 47.89
CA LEU A 932 -4.06 37.63 46.81
C LEU A 932 -4.00 36.09 46.73
N LEU A 933 -2.82 35.50 46.92
CA LEU A 933 -2.62 34.06 46.93
C LEU A 933 -3.38 33.39 48.09
N LYS A 934 -3.36 33.99 49.29
CA LYS A 934 -4.16 33.52 50.44
C LYS A 934 -5.67 33.51 50.14
N GLN A 935 -6.15 34.53 49.43
CA GLN A 935 -7.56 34.61 49.00
C GLN A 935 -7.89 33.55 47.94
N ALA A 936 -7.01 33.35 46.95
CA ALA A 936 -7.19 32.35 45.92
C ALA A 936 -7.18 30.90 46.47
N TYR A 937 -6.36 30.62 47.50
CA TYR A 937 -6.39 29.34 48.21
C TYR A 937 -7.69 29.10 48.97
N SER A 938 -8.27 30.13 49.61
CA SER A 938 -9.58 30.00 50.26
C SER A 938 -10.70 29.75 49.25
N ASP A 939 -10.63 30.34 48.05
CA ASP A 939 -11.60 30.12 46.98
C ASP A 939 -11.48 28.70 46.39
N ARG A 940 -10.27 28.19 46.17
CA ARG A 940 -10.01 26.81 45.70
C ARG A 940 -10.54 25.75 46.67
N ALA A 941 -10.37 25.96 47.97
CA ALA A 941 -10.87 25.04 48.99
C ALA A 941 -12.41 24.93 49.04
N SER A 942 -13.13 25.85 48.39
CA SER A 942 -14.59 25.89 48.34
C SER A 942 -15.21 25.29 47.07
N SER A 943 -14.41 24.99 46.02
CA SER A 943 -14.90 24.55 44.70
C SER A 943 -14.66 23.08 44.36
N ASP A 944 -13.92 22.32 45.18
CA ASP A 944 -13.41 20.98 44.84
C ASP A 944 -14.02 19.89 45.75
N ASP A 945 -15.00 19.12 45.24
CA ASP A 945 -15.77 18.10 45.97
C ASP A 945 -15.24 16.66 45.68
N GLY A 946 -13.91 16.49 45.59
CA GLY A 946 -13.25 15.23 45.21
C GLY A 946 -12.04 14.80 46.06
N PRO A 947 -11.72 13.48 46.14
CA PRO A 947 -10.80 12.92 47.14
C PRO A 947 -9.29 13.10 46.84
N ALA A 948 -8.91 13.94 45.88
CA ALA A 948 -7.51 14.20 45.53
C ALA A 948 -6.78 15.18 46.49
N ALA A 949 -7.47 15.68 47.52
CA ALA A 949 -6.96 16.70 48.44
C ALA A 949 -5.96 16.21 49.53
N ARG A 950 -5.17 15.15 49.27
CA ARG A 950 -4.21 14.62 50.27
C ARG A 950 -2.84 14.24 49.69
N SER A 951 -2.17 15.17 49.02
CA SER A 951 -0.70 15.14 48.95
C SER A 951 -0.16 16.47 48.43
N GLY A 952 0.20 17.39 49.33
CA GLY A 952 0.81 18.66 48.96
C GLY A 952 0.71 19.64 50.12
N THR A 953 1.66 19.54 51.05
CA THR A 953 2.03 20.54 52.07
C THR A 953 1.25 21.86 51.99
N TYR A 954 0.17 21.95 52.77
CA TYR A 954 -0.45 23.23 53.14
C TYR A 954 0.64 24.13 53.75
N VAL A 955 1.01 25.18 53.02
CA VAL A 955 1.96 26.19 53.47
C VAL A 955 1.38 26.86 54.72
N ASN A 956 1.98 26.55 55.86
CA ASN A 956 1.57 27.03 57.17
C ASN A 956 1.57 28.58 57.23
N HIS A 957 0.38 29.19 57.25
CA HIS A 957 0.09 30.62 57.01
C HIS A 957 0.48 31.59 58.15
N SER A 958 1.52 31.33 58.95
CA SER A 958 1.79 32.17 60.14
C SER A 958 3.24 32.48 60.48
N ARG A 959 4.23 32.08 59.66
CA ARG A 959 5.64 32.51 59.84
C ARG A 959 6.04 33.52 58.78
N VAL A 960 6.63 34.63 59.21
CA VAL A 960 7.38 35.58 58.36
C VAL A 960 8.51 34.78 57.70
N ARG A 961 8.40 34.51 56.40
CA ARG A 961 9.46 33.87 55.61
C ARG A 961 10.36 34.95 55.04
N SER A 962 11.67 34.72 55.04
CA SER A 962 12.58 35.61 54.32
C SER A 962 12.34 35.51 52.80
N MET A 963 12.71 36.54 52.03
CA MET A 963 12.60 36.49 50.55
C MET A 963 13.36 35.30 49.98
N THR A 964 14.51 34.96 50.58
CA THR A 964 15.30 33.78 50.24
C THR A 964 14.54 32.48 50.50
N GLU A 965 13.85 32.36 51.64
CA GLU A 965 13.02 31.18 51.94
C GLU A 965 11.80 31.05 51.00
N ILE A 966 11.20 32.17 50.57
CA ILE A 966 10.10 32.18 49.60
C ILE A 966 10.59 31.75 48.21
N ALA A 967 11.73 32.28 47.78
CA ALA A 967 12.36 31.94 46.50
C ALA A 967 12.87 30.47 46.46
N GLU A 968 13.37 29.94 47.58
CA GLU A 968 13.89 28.57 47.63
C GLU A 968 12.81 27.50 47.80
N SER A 969 11.66 27.80 48.43
CA SER A 969 10.66 26.77 48.74
C SER A 969 9.80 26.29 47.57
N HIS A 970 9.81 27.01 46.43
CA HIS A 970 8.94 26.73 45.28
C HIS A 970 9.66 26.26 44.00
N ARG A 971 11.01 26.24 44.00
CA ARG A 971 11.86 25.82 42.86
C ARG A 971 11.72 24.37 42.36
N LEU A 972 10.91 23.52 42.98
CA LEU A 972 10.88 22.06 42.74
C LEU A 972 9.53 21.49 42.25
N ARG A 973 8.60 22.31 41.76
CA ARG A 973 7.34 21.79 41.21
C ARG A 973 6.95 22.51 39.93
N PHE A 974 6.18 21.79 39.11
CA PHE A 974 5.45 22.23 37.91
C PHE A 974 6.14 22.00 36.56
N ASP A 975 5.90 20.82 36.00
CA ASP A 975 5.88 20.61 34.56
C ASP A 975 4.46 20.89 34.04
N PHE A 976 4.30 21.99 33.31
CA PHE A 976 3.11 22.20 32.47
C PHE A 976 3.39 21.55 31.11
N TRP A 977 2.43 20.79 30.58
CA TRP A 977 2.53 20.22 29.24
C TRP A 977 2.40 21.34 28.19
N ASP A 978 3.51 21.72 27.56
CA ASP A 978 3.52 22.64 26.42
C ASP A 978 3.62 21.85 25.10
N PRO A 979 2.66 21.98 24.16
CA PRO A 979 2.71 21.28 22.88
C PRO A 979 4.01 21.54 22.09
N CYS A 980 4.57 22.74 22.17
CA CYS A 980 5.84 23.08 21.53
C CYS A 980 7.04 22.40 22.21
N SER A 981 6.95 22.09 23.51
CA SER A 981 8.01 21.34 24.20
C SER A 981 8.08 19.88 23.77
N ALA A 982 6.94 19.27 23.40
CA ALA A 982 6.92 17.94 22.78
C ALA A 982 7.57 17.97 21.39
N LEU A 983 7.26 18.99 20.57
CA LEU A 983 7.87 19.20 19.24
C LEU A 983 9.40 19.34 19.29
N LEU A 984 9.94 19.93 20.35
CA LEU A 984 11.39 20.07 20.59
C LEU A 984 12.03 18.82 21.23
N ARG A 985 11.23 17.94 21.86
CA ARG A 985 11.71 16.71 22.53
C ARG A 985 11.71 15.48 21.61
N GLU A 986 10.94 15.50 20.53
CA GLU A 986 10.95 14.46 19.47
C GLU A 986 12.23 14.52 18.60
N GLY A 987 13.39 14.55 19.25
CA GLY A 987 14.66 14.18 18.63
C GLY A 987 14.81 12.65 18.60
N PRO A 988 15.85 12.11 17.93
CA PRO A 988 15.98 10.68 17.67
C PRO A 988 15.83 9.86 18.97
N SER A 989 14.91 8.89 18.94
CA SER A 989 14.65 7.99 20.05
C SER A 989 15.90 7.17 20.39
N ALA A 990 16.42 7.34 21.60
CA ALA A 990 17.06 6.34 22.48
C ALA A 990 17.86 5.14 21.90
N ASP A 991 18.48 5.26 20.73
CA ASP A 991 19.32 4.21 20.12
C ASP A 991 20.79 4.67 19.93
N ASP A 992 21.27 5.50 20.86
CA ASP A 992 22.63 6.05 20.79
C ASP A 992 23.72 5.01 21.09
N ASP A 993 23.34 3.79 21.52
CA ASP A 993 24.23 2.69 21.88
C ASP A 993 24.57 1.72 20.72
N ALA A 994 23.93 1.86 19.54
CA ALA A 994 24.21 1.00 18.38
C ALA A 994 25.51 1.39 17.66
N GLU A 995 26.27 0.40 17.17
CA GLU A 995 27.48 0.64 16.36
C GLU A 995 27.15 1.51 15.12
N PRO A 996 28.05 2.42 14.70
CA PRO A 996 27.77 3.36 13.60
C PRO A 996 27.34 2.70 12.28
N GLN A 997 27.87 1.51 11.98
CA GLN A 997 27.55 0.78 10.76
C GLN A 997 26.14 0.14 10.81
N GLU A 998 25.73 -0.36 11.98
CA GLU A 998 24.38 -0.89 12.20
C GLU A 998 23.34 0.24 12.15
N ARG A 999 23.68 1.41 12.73
CA ARG A 999 22.86 2.62 12.64
C ARG A 999 22.66 3.06 11.19
N ARG A 1000 23.73 3.10 10.39
CA ARG A 1000 23.67 3.43 8.96
C ARG A 1000 22.80 2.43 8.19
N ARG A 1001 22.97 1.12 8.44
CA ARG A 1001 22.19 0.07 7.76
C ARG A 1001 20.71 0.12 8.09
N ARG A 1002 20.36 0.39 9.36
CA ARG A 1002 18.97 0.55 9.78
C ARG A 1002 18.31 1.76 9.13
N VAL A 1003 18.95 2.92 9.17
CA VAL A 1003 18.44 4.12 8.47
C VAL A 1003 18.29 3.87 6.97
N ALA A 1004 19.22 3.13 6.36
CA ALA A 1004 19.12 2.73 4.95
C ALA A 1004 17.88 1.86 4.69
N GLN A 1005 17.58 0.88 5.56
CA GLN A 1005 16.39 0.03 5.47
C GLN A 1005 15.11 0.84 5.67
N ASP A 1006 15.07 1.70 6.68
CA ASP A 1006 13.91 2.54 6.98
C ASP A 1006 13.60 3.48 5.80
N LEU A 1007 14.61 4.08 5.16
CA LEU A 1007 14.44 4.88 3.92
C LEU A 1007 13.87 4.06 2.74
N CYS A 1008 14.01 2.75 2.76
CA CYS A 1008 13.47 1.82 1.77
C CYS A 1008 12.06 1.31 2.13
N GLU A 1009 11.51 1.62 3.29
CA GLU A 1009 10.20 1.11 3.71
C GLU A 1009 9.23 2.23 4.09
N GLU A 1010 9.72 3.29 4.71
CA GLU A 1010 8.90 4.35 5.30
C GLU A 1010 8.97 5.67 4.50
N ASP A 1011 8.21 6.69 4.94
CA ASP A 1011 8.35 8.04 4.40
C ASP A 1011 9.70 8.63 4.84
N TRP A 1012 10.37 9.35 3.92
CA TRP A 1012 11.66 9.94 4.17
C TRP A 1012 11.59 11.13 5.14
N ARG A 1013 10.44 11.80 5.26
CA ARG A 1013 10.28 13.03 6.07
C ARG A 1013 10.59 12.82 7.55
N PRO A 1014 10.03 11.81 8.26
CA PRO A 1014 10.40 11.54 9.65
C PRO A 1014 11.84 11.02 9.78
N LEU A 1015 12.39 10.39 8.75
CA LEU A 1015 13.74 9.82 8.76
C LEU A 1015 14.84 10.81 8.38
N ALA A 1016 14.49 11.99 7.86
CA ALA A 1016 15.45 12.96 7.33
C ALA A 1016 16.49 13.38 8.39
N GLU A 1017 16.05 13.60 9.63
CA GLU A 1017 16.94 13.98 10.73
C GLU A 1017 17.94 12.87 11.06
N ALA A 1018 17.48 11.61 11.14
CA ALA A 1018 18.33 10.45 11.38
C ALA A 1018 19.33 10.23 10.23
N ALA A 1019 18.89 10.37 8.98
CA ALA A 1019 19.76 10.26 7.80
C ALA A 1019 20.83 11.36 7.76
N ILE A 1020 20.48 12.60 8.10
CA ILE A 1020 21.43 13.74 8.16
C ILE A 1020 22.41 13.59 9.32
N ALA A 1021 21.98 13.05 10.45
CA ALA A 1021 22.85 12.78 11.59
C ALA A 1021 23.92 11.73 11.26
N VAL A 1022 23.61 10.74 10.41
CA VAL A 1022 24.58 9.72 9.96
C VAL A 1022 25.44 10.23 8.79
N ASP A 1023 24.84 10.93 7.82
CA ASP A 1023 25.54 11.52 6.68
C ASP A 1023 25.00 12.92 6.34
N PRO A 1024 25.75 13.99 6.67
CA PRO A 1024 25.32 15.37 6.40
C PRO A 1024 25.06 15.69 4.92
N ALA A 1025 25.61 14.91 3.97
CA ALA A 1025 25.37 15.12 2.54
C ALA A 1025 23.91 14.84 2.15
N CYS A 1026 23.17 14.04 2.94
CA CYS A 1026 21.76 13.75 2.75
C CYS A 1026 20.90 15.03 2.70
N TYR A 1027 21.24 16.05 3.49
CA TYR A 1027 20.50 17.31 3.53
C TYR A 1027 20.46 18.00 2.16
N GLN A 1028 21.61 18.13 1.50
CA GLN A 1028 21.69 18.79 0.19
C GLN A 1028 21.04 17.94 -0.92
N ALA A 1029 21.13 16.62 -0.83
CA ALA A 1029 20.47 15.73 -1.78
C ALA A 1029 18.95 15.86 -1.71
N ILE A 1030 18.35 15.77 -0.52
CA ILE A 1030 16.91 15.93 -0.32
C ILE A 1030 16.45 17.30 -0.84
N ARG A 1031 17.15 18.37 -0.44
CA ARG A 1031 16.82 19.75 -0.86
C ARG A 1031 16.84 19.91 -2.39
N THR A 1032 17.87 19.37 -3.04
CA THR A 1032 18.02 19.47 -4.51
C THR A 1032 16.91 18.73 -5.24
N GLU A 1033 16.51 17.54 -4.78
CA GLU A 1033 15.42 16.77 -5.41
C GLU A 1033 14.06 17.44 -5.18
N LEU A 1034 13.80 18.01 -4.00
CA LEU A 1034 12.59 18.80 -3.75
C LEU A 1034 12.49 20.04 -4.66
N ASP A 1035 13.59 20.77 -4.85
CA ASP A 1035 13.63 21.92 -5.75
C ASP A 1035 13.41 21.53 -7.23
N ARG A 1036 13.82 20.32 -7.62
CA ARG A 1036 13.56 19.77 -8.96
C ARG A 1036 12.08 19.47 -9.15
N LEU A 1037 11.45 18.83 -8.18
CA LEU A 1037 10.02 18.52 -8.19
C LEU A 1037 9.16 19.80 -8.16
N HIS A 1038 9.53 20.79 -7.35
CA HIS A 1038 8.76 22.03 -7.17
C HIS A 1038 8.78 22.95 -8.41
N ARG A 1039 9.93 23.06 -9.09
CA ARG A 1039 10.05 23.82 -10.35
C ARG A 1039 9.12 23.31 -11.44
N ARG A 1040 8.78 22.02 -11.41
CA ARG A 1040 7.83 21.44 -12.37
C ARG A 1040 6.38 21.74 -12.04
N THR A 1041 5.96 21.58 -10.78
CA THR A 1041 4.58 21.88 -10.34
C THR A 1041 4.14 23.32 -10.59
N THR A 1042 5.09 24.25 -10.74
CA THR A 1042 4.82 25.67 -11.05
C THR A 1042 4.85 25.99 -12.55
N SER A 1043 5.32 25.05 -13.38
CA SER A 1043 5.42 25.17 -14.85
C SER A 1043 4.31 24.42 -15.60
N SER A 1044 3.64 23.47 -14.94
CA SER A 1044 2.44 22.76 -15.39
C SER A 1044 1.17 23.47 -14.96
#